data_AF-A0A1N7QI24-F1
#
_entry.id   AF-A0A1N7QI24-F1
#
_cell.length_a   1.000
_cell.length_b   1.000
_cell.length_c   1.000
_cell.angle_alpha   90.00
_cell.angle_beta   90.00
_cell.angle_gamma   90.00
#
_symmetry.space_group_name_H-M   'P 1'
#
loop_
_entity.id
_entity.type
_entity.pdbx_description
1 polymer ?
#
loop_
_entity_poly.entity_id
_entity_poly.type
_entity_poly.pdbx_seq_one_letter_code
_entity_poly.pdbx_strand_id
1 'polypeptide(L)'
;MKHKIVQLLVLLLLSCTSLFAKTVYIPTQFSTAPWNEWAPNYKYESTNFVIFWGAKVGANPTTYSDANLRFDPAAIASYLEASFSYYINTVGFHDNSGKLGLYKIIVVMNETYNGAGGPTGWAFGGAYDEMIGALWIHPNATRDPYVIAHELAHSLQNQNRIDFKPGGNQGGFNNYEPAGYFWETHANYMRCLQYPTVASDDLPRWLMTRQYYIGSTRHHYSTFKWLMNIQQNYGGINTVNRLWRESVANEVPTETWRRISGWTQAQLNDAMYDYAKREVNCDYPAQSFGADMRDQLNIYKTSAAENHWLWRQYTILTQISATTNRYIVPKNMAPQDQGINIIPLYPNCASNTVHVKFKGHTEVNGQAGWRWGFVEVLANGTTSVYGATQSSSDSEATYTLTASTSKLYLVVMGAPTAKHDYVWEPGWPRQYRYPYELRIENALPEGYQSTFRADVKALYAGHTHTNGGGWVANSATVASTVYVGPKAIVVGSSNLSGTVRVEGTARLESVTASSTVVFSGDCNVYGGTYSGSAQITDGAVLTNCTISGNTICRDNAWAWGTTYGGTGVVLGGDVEIGNCSTAGYYLQTPHTNNGRAECDGKGASDASNTDINTTYSNFTDAQMSWTAIGCSTGGTTTSNIAPLANATTSYVSSWETLSAVNDGYTPANSNDKTHGAYGNWNNPNSTQWVQYDWTQPYQISSTEVYWFDDAGGVLTPTTASIQYWNSTTAAWVTLGSVPRVKDANNVLTITPVQTSRLRVSMLNTTQSTGILEWRVLGIPVTSLSAATTMATPVVTDNNTVKATQAIAIYPNPARATCTIQLNGFTEKENVTLAIYDMQGKEVFRNILGARRQYTLVANRLAGNSSMYIVKAIGRSKAVSQKLVLVQ
;
A
#
# COMPACT_ATOMS: atom_id res chain seq x y z
N MET A 1 -1.70 63.64 48.81
CA MET A 1 -2.84 62.70 48.95
C MET A 1 -3.64 62.47 47.65
N LYS A 2 -3.75 63.42 46.71
CA LYS A 2 -4.54 63.24 45.47
C LYS A 2 -3.90 62.34 44.38
N HIS A 3 -2.61 62.06 44.42
CA HIS A 3 -1.94 61.22 43.41
C HIS A 3 -1.97 59.71 43.70
N LYS A 4 -2.16 59.28 44.96
CA LYS A 4 -2.24 57.86 45.31
C LYS A 4 -3.63 57.24 45.09
N ILE A 5 -4.69 58.06 45.01
CA ILE A 5 -6.06 57.58 44.78
C ILE A 5 -6.33 57.35 43.28
N VAL A 6 -5.73 58.15 42.39
CA VAL A 6 -5.89 57.99 40.94
C VAL A 6 -5.12 56.78 40.41
N GLN A 7 -3.93 56.49 40.95
CA GLN A 7 -3.20 55.26 40.60
C GLN A 7 -3.88 54.00 41.13
N LEU A 8 -4.54 54.04 42.29
CA LEU A 8 -5.28 52.90 42.82
C LEU A 8 -6.58 52.61 42.02
N LEU A 9 -7.26 53.65 41.52
CA LEU A 9 -8.43 53.47 40.64
C LEU A 9 -8.05 52.99 39.22
N VAL A 10 -6.91 53.44 38.67
CA VAL A 10 -6.43 52.97 37.36
C VAL A 10 -5.90 51.54 37.43
N LEU A 11 -5.30 51.12 38.54
CA LEU A 11 -4.91 49.71 38.78
C LEU A 11 -6.10 48.79 39.11
N LEU A 12 -7.20 49.30 39.68
CA LEU A 12 -8.44 48.53 39.84
C LEU A 12 -9.25 48.39 38.55
N LEU A 13 -9.16 49.35 37.62
CA LEU A 13 -9.85 49.29 36.32
C LEU A 13 -9.10 48.45 35.27
N LEU A 14 -7.82 48.11 35.51
CA LEU A 14 -7.01 47.23 34.65
C LEU A 14 -6.98 45.76 35.12
N SER A 15 -7.72 45.39 36.17
CA SER A 15 -7.76 44.03 36.73
C SER A 15 -9.13 43.35 36.70
N CYS A 16 -10.11 43.94 36.00
CA CYS A 16 -11.41 43.30 35.73
C CYS A 16 -11.74 43.34 34.23
N THR A 17 -10.97 42.65 33.41
CA THR A 17 -11.56 42.01 32.22
C THR A 17 -12.31 40.78 32.72
N SER A 18 -13.54 40.98 33.18
CA SER A 18 -14.50 39.88 33.23
C SER A 18 -14.68 39.39 31.79
N LEU A 19 -13.95 38.35 31.40
CA LEU A 19 -14.35 37.52 30.27
C LEU A 19 -15.75 37.04 30.61
N PHE A 20 -16.77 37.66 29.99
CA PHE A 20 -18.14 37.19 30.16
C PHE A 20 -18.19 35.71 29.80
N ALA A 21 -18.75 34.89 30.70
CA ALA A 21 -18.94 33.48 30.41
C ALA A 21 -19.82 33.32 29.16
N LYS A 22 -19.45 32.38 28.28
CA LYS A 22 -20.25 32.08 27.08
C LYS A 22 -21.69 31.75 27.48
N THR A 23 -22.64 32.25 26.70
CA THR A 23 -24.07 32.00 26.91
C THR A 23 -24.56 30.86 26.03
N VAL A 24 -25.72 30.30 26.34
CA VAL A 24 -26.35 29.28 25.51
C VAL A 24 -27.33 29.95 24.53
N TYR A 25 -27.11 29.77 23.23
CA TYR A 25 -28.10 30.07 22.21
C TYR A 25 -29.10 28.92 22.12
N ILE A 26 -30.40 29.22 22.09
CA ILE A 26 -31.46 28.21 21.95
C ILE A 26 -32.02 28.30 20.52
N PRO A 27 -31.81 27.27 19.68
CA PRO A 27 -32.30 27.26 18.30
C PRO A 27 -33.82 27.33 18.21
N THR A 28 -34.36 27.83 17.09
CA THR A 28 -35.82 27.94 16.94
C THR A 28 -36.52 26.58 17.03
N GLN A 29 -35.90 25.53 16.49
CA GLN A 29 -36.40 24.15 16.51
C GLN A 29 -36.69 23.62 17.93
N PHE A 30 -35.95 24.12 18.92
CA PHE A 30 -36.03 23.69 20.32
C PHE A 30 -37.32 24.15 21.03
N SER A 31 -38.16 24.95 20.36
CA SER A 31 -39.45 25.42 20.88
C SER A 31 -40.61 24.44 20.65
N THR A 32 -40.43 23.40 19.84
CA THR A 32 -41.50 22.47 19.42
C THR A 32 -41.20 21.02 19.82
N ALA A 33 -42.24 20.22 20.12
CA ALA A 33 -42.06 18.80 20.45
C ALA A 33 -41.59 17.98 19.22
N PRO A 34 -40.78 16.91 19.40
CA PRO A 34 -40.19 16.45 20.68
C PRO A 34 -38.92 17.22 21.07
N TRP A 35 -38.47 18.19 20.28
CA TRP A 35 -37.24 18.93 20.55
C TRP A 35 -37.33 19.74 21.83
N ASN A 36 -38.49 20.27 22.21
CA ASN A 36 -38.70 20.99 23.47
C ASN A 36 -38.63 20.13 24.75
N GLU A 37 -38.28 18.84 24.65
CA GLU A 37 -38.03 17.99 25.81
C GLU A 37 -36.79 18.42 26.62
N TRP A 38 -35.85 19.19 26.05
CA TRP A 38 -34.70 19.69 26.83
C TRP A 38 -35.20 20.61 27.95
N ALA A 39 -34.99 20.19 29.19
CA ALA A 39 -35.30 20.95 30.39
C ALA A 39 -33.98 21.22 31.14
N PRO A 40 -33.96 22.11 32.17
CA PRO A 40 -32.77 22.29 33.01
C PRO A 40 -32.18 20.98 33.57
N ASN A 41 -33.00 19.94 33.70
CA ASN A 41 -32.62 18.62 34.19
C ASN A 41 -32.08 17.66 33.11
N TYR A 42 -32.14 18.02 31.83
CA TYR A 42 -31.65 17.23 30.70
C TYR A 42 -30.56 17.97 29.92
N LYS A 43 -29.65 18.58 30.68
CA LYS A 43 -28.47 19.25 30.12
C LYS A 43 -27.24 19.13 31.00
N TYR A 44 -26.08 19.29 30.38
CA TYR A 44 -24.79 19.46 31.03
C TYR A 44 -24.03 20.59 30.35
N GLU A 45 -23.34 21.43 31.12
CA GLU A 45 -22.62 22.58 30.58
C GLU A 45 -21.15 22.57 31.03
N SER A 46 -20.26 22.87 30.08
CA SER A 46 -18.86 23.22 30.33
C SER A 46 -18.58 24.66 29.89
N THR A 47 -17.32 25.06 29.79
CA THR A 47 -16.92 26.42 29.40
C THR A 47 -17.41 26.76 27.98
N ASN A 48 -17.21 25.85 27.03
CA ASN A 48 -17.46 26.06 25.60
C ASN A 48 -18.64 25.25 25.06
N PHE A 49 -19.19 24.30 25.82
CA PHE A 49 -20.22 23.39 25.34
C PHE A 49 -21.46 23.34 26.23
N VAL A 50 -22.60 23.07 25.60
CA VAL A 50 -23.83 22.63 26.25
C VAL A 50 -24.30 21.34 25.59
N ILE A 51 -24.53 20.31 26.40
CA ILE A 51 -25.00 18.99 25.96
C ILE A 51 -26.45 18.86 26.38
N PHE A 52 -27.34 18.59 25.42
CA PHE A 52 -28.75 18.34 25.61
C PHE A 52 -29.11 16.90 25.27
N TRP A 53 -30.05 16.33 26.02
CA TRP A 53 -30.65 15.04 25.72
C TRP A 53 -32.16 15.07 26.00
N GLY A 54 -32.88 14.09 25.47
CA GLY A 54 -34.32 13.95 25.67
C GLY A 54 -34.68 13.19 26.94
N ALA A 55 -35.96 13.19 27.29
CA ALA A 55 -36.42 12.67 28.57
C ALA A 55 -36.36 11.13 28.67
N LYS A 56 -36.12 10.40 27.56
CA LYS A 56 -36.13 8.93 27.50
C LYS A 56 -35.09 8.27 28.42
N VAL A 57 -33.92 8.91 28.56
CA VAL A 57 -32.81 8.41 29.37
C VAL A 57 -32.79 8.99 30.79
N GLY A 58 -33.78 9.81 31.13
CA GLY A 58 -33.91 10.47 32.44
C GLY A 58 -32.86 11.55 32.69
N ALA A 59 -32.87 12.12 33.90
CA ALA A 59 -31.94 13.20 34.29
C ALA A 59 -30.50 12.72 34.51
N ASN A 60 -30.30 11.42 34.72
CA ASN A 60 -28.98 10.82 34.90
C ASN A 60 -28.73 9.70 33.87
N PRO A 61 -28.21 10.04 32.67
CA PRO A 61 -27.97 9.07 31.61
C PRO A 61 -26.86 8.06 31.95
N THR A 62 -26.01 8.30 32.96
CA THR A 62 -24.91 7.38 33.34
C THR A 62 -25.38 6.04 33.88
N THR A 63 -26.64 5.96 34.30
CA THR A 63 -27.23 4.76 34.92
C THR A 63 -28.33 4.13 34.07
N TYR A 64 -28.56 4.64 32.85
CA TYR A 64 -29.59 4.10 31.97
C TYR A 64 -29.34 2.62 31.64
N SER A 65 -30.40 1.82 31.65
CA SER A 65 -30.31 0.37 31.55
C SER A 65 -29.81 -0.09 30.18
N ASP A 66 -30.26 0.55 29.11
CA ASP A 66 -29.78 0.26 27.76
C ASP A 66 -28.36 0.81 27.56
N ALA A 67 -27.41 -0.11 27.35
CA ALA A 67 -26.01 0.22 27.13
C ALA A 67 -25.77 1.01 25.83
N ASN A 68 -26.70 0.97 24.86
CA ASN A 68 -26.58 1.73 23.62
C ASN A 68 -26.93 3.21 23.79
N LEU A 69 -27.77 3.55 24.78
CA LEU A 69 -28.21 4.92 25.06
C LEU A 69 -27.64 5.48 26.37
N ARG A 70 -26.84 4.70 27.10
CA ARG A 70 -26.13 5.13 28.30
C ARG A 70 -24.87 5.93 27.93
N PHE A 71 -24.67 7.09 28.55
CA PHE A 71 -23.50 7.93 28.38
C PHE A 71 -23.17 8.77 29.62
N ASP A 72 -21.96 9.30 29.67
CA ASP A 72 -21.51 10.26 30.68
C ASP A 72 -21.31 11.65 30.05
N PRO A 73 -22.20 12.61 30.32
CA PRO A 73 -22.10 13.95 29.74
C PRO A 73 -20.88 14.72 30.23
N ALA A 74 -20.35 14.44 31.43
CA ALA A 74 -19.13 15.08 31.92
C ALA A 74 -17.89 14.58 31.17
N ALA A 75 -17.82 13.28 30.89
CA ALA A 75 -16.76 12.70 30.07
C ALA A 75 -16.78 13.26 28.64
N ILE A 76 -17.98 13.31 28.02
CA ILE A 76 -18.16 13.89 26.68
C ILE A 76 -17.69 15.35 26.65
N ALA A 77 -18.13 16.16 27.61
CA ALA A 77 -17.71 17.56 27.70
C ALA A 77 -16.19 17.67 27.88
N SER A 78 -15.56 16.81 28.69
CA SER A 78 -14.11 16.82 28.87
C SER A 78 -13.36 16.52 27.56
N TYR A 79 -13.84 15.57 26.75
CA TYR A 79 -13.22 15.28 25.45
C TYR A 79 -13.38 16.44 24.48
N LEU A 80 -14.57 17.03 24.40
CA LEU A 80 -14.85 18.18 23.55
C LEU A 80 -14.06 19.42 23.94
N GLU A 81 -13.91 19.71 25.24
CA GLU A 81 -13.06 20.81 25.72
C GLU A 81 -11.59 20.60 25.39
N ALA A 82 -11.09 19.36 25.47
CA ALA A 82 -9.73 19.04 25.08
C ALA A 82 -9.50 19.28 23.58
N SER A 83 -10.40 18.79 22.73
CA SER A 83 -10.34 19.00 21.28
C SER A 83 -10.56 20.47 20.89
N PHE A 84 -11.48 21.18 21.55
CA PHE A 84 -11.68 22.62 21.34
C PHE A 84 -10.40 23.39 21.67
N SER A 85 -9.81 23.15 22.84
CA SER A 85 -8.55 23.79 23.23
C SER A 85 -7.45 23.49 22.22
N TYR A 86 -7.33 22.25 21.74
CA TYR A 86 -6.34 21.89 20.73
C TYR A 86 -6.59 22.63 19.39
N TYR A 87 -7.81 22.61 18.87
CA TYR A 87 -8.16 23.24 17.58
C TYR A 87 -8.08 24.77 17.59
N ILE A 88 -8.40 25.40 18.72
CA ILE A 88 -8.34 26.85 18.85
C ILE A 88 -6.93 27.31 19.21
N ASN A 89 -6.32 26.73 20.24
CA ASN A 89 -5.07 27.27 20.81
C ASN A 89 -3.83 26.71 20.14
N THR A 90 -3.86 25.45 19.65
CA THR A 90 -2.69 24.81 19.02
C THR A 90 -2.75 24.90 17.50
N VAL A 91 -3.89 24.53 16.91
CA VAL A 91 -4.08 24.58 15.45
C VAL A 91 -4.35 26.00 14.96
N GLY A 92 -4.98 26.85 15.78
CA GLY A 92 -5.34 28.22 15.39
C GLY A 92 -6.46 28.27 14.36
N PHE A 93 -7.28 27.22 14.25
CA PHE A 93 -8.28 27.09 13.19
C PHE A 93 -9.35 28.18 13.27
N HIS A 94 -9.68 28.64 14.47
CA HIS A 94 -10.49 29.83 14.76
C HIS A 94 -9.85 30.59 15.92
N ASP A 95 -10.03 31.90 15.97
CA ASP A 95 -9.48 32.77 17.02
C ASP A 95 -10.41 32.92 18.25
N ASN A 96 -11.47 32.11 18.33
CA ASN A 96 -12.53 32.20 19.35
C ASN A 96 -13.15 33.62 19.52
N SER A 97 -13.11 34.44 18.47
CA SER A 97 -13.81 35.72 18.40
C SER A 97 -15.23 35.53 17.83
N GLY A 98 -15.93 36.62 17.53
CA GLY A 98 -17.26 36.56 16.92
C GLY A 98 -18.29 35.83 17.78
N LYS A 99 -19.25 35.15 17.13
CA LYS A 99 -20.29 34.38 17.80
C LYS A 99 -19.73 33.15 18.53
N LEU A 100 -18.63 32.56 18.05
CA LEU A 100 -17.96 31.47 18.77
C LEU A 100 -17.50 31.92 20.16
N GLY A 101 -17.01 33.16 20.29
CA GLY A 101 -16.61 33.75 21.56
C GLY A 101 -17.77 34.08 22.51
N LEU A 102 -18.99 34.19 21.99
CA LEU A 102 -20.19 34.59 22.74
C LEU A 102 -21.06 33.40 23.19
N TYR A 103 -21.13 32.36 22.36
CA TYR A 103 -22.05 31.24 22.55
C TYR A 103 -21.34 29.91 22.75
N LYS A 104 -21.97 29.02 23.54
CA LYS A 104 -21.54 27.63 23.70
C LYS A 104 -21.96 26.81 22.49
N ILE A 105 -21.06 25.93 22.02
CA ILE A 105 -21.36 24.93 20.98
C ILE A 105 -22.39 23.95 21.55
N ILE A 106 -23.42 23.67 20.75
CA ILE A 106 -24.54 22.83 21.14
C ILE A 106 -24.22 21.37 20.80
N VAL A 107 -24.45 20.45 21.72
CA VAL A 107 -24.37 19.00 21.49
C VAL A 107 -25.74 18.40 21.79
N VAL A 108 -26.30 17.65 20.85
CA VAL A 108 -27.58 16.95 21.00
C VAL A 108 -27.34 15.46 21.01
N MET A 109 -27.84 14.77 22.03
CA MET A 109 -27.71 13.31 22.14
C MET A 109 -28.84 12.63 21.37
N ASN A 110 -28.51 12.00 20.25
CA ASN A 110 -29.47 11.35 19.36
C ASN A 110 -30.17 10.16 20.05
N GLU A 111 -31.41 9.89 19.64
CA GLU A 111 -32.23 8.74 20.08
C GLU A 111 -32.62 8.71 21.56
N THR A 112 -32.37 9.82 22.27
CA THR A 112 -32.71 10.02 23.68
C THR A 112 -34.05 10.72 23.92
N TYR A 113 -34.80 11.05 22.86
CA TYR A 113 -36.09 11.77 22.92
C TYR A 113 -37.27 10.79 22.80
N ASN A 114 -38.41 11.12 23.42
CA ASN A 114 -39.56 10.19 23.52
C ASN A 114 -40.53 10.24 22.32
N GLY A 115 -40.48 11.29 21.48
CA GLY A 115 -41.37 11.45 20.32
C GLY A 115 -40.78 11.00 18.98
N ALA A 116 -41.64 10.56 18.06
CA ALA A 116 -41.29 10.40 16.65
C ALA A 116 -40.82 11.74 16.06
N GLY A 117 -39.74 11.72 15.26
CA GLY A 117 -39.13 12.94 14.71
C GLY A 117 -38.14 13.66 15.65
N GLY A 118 -37.74 13.00 16.75
CA GLY A 118 -36.57 13.42 17.53
C GLY A 118 -35.25 13.23 16.74
N PRO A 119 -34.13 13.77 17.25
CA PRO A 119 -32.83 13.64 16.61
C PRO A 119 -32.40 12.16 16.53
N THR A 120 -31.91 11.75 15.36
CA THR A 120 -31.47 10.37 15.05
C THR A 120 -30.14 10.39 14.29
N GLY A 121 -29.50 9.24 14.17
CA GLY A 121 -28.27 9.07 13.38
C GLY A 121 -27.04 8.90 14.27
N TRP A 122 -25.93 8.49 13.65
CA TRP A 122 -24.72 8.11 14.38
C TRP A 122 -23.96 9.30 14.97
N ALA A 123 -23.45 10.18 14.12
CA ALA A 123 -22.70 11.37 14.50
C ALA A 123 -22.75 12.36 13.34
N PHE A 124 -22.91 13.64 13.64
CA PHE A 124 -22.91 14.71 12.65
C PHE A 124 -22.52 16.04 13.29
N GLY A 125 -21.68 16.82 12.62
CA GLY A 125 -21.32 18.18 13.00
C GLY A 125 -21.80 19.21 11.99
N GLY A 126 -22.26 20.35 12.47
CA GLY A 126 -22.90 21.38 11.66
C GLY A 126 -23.06 22.68 12.44
N ALA A 127 -24.16 23.40 12.21
CA ALA A 127 -24.48 24.63 12.93
C ALA A 127 -25.99 24.88 13.01
N TYR A 128 -26.39 25.73 13.94
CA TYR A 128 -27.76 26.23 14.07
C TYR A 128 -27.86 27.69 13.64
N ASP A 129 -28.91 27.99 12.87
CA ASP A 129 -29.46 29.33 12.62
C ASP A 129 -28.44 30.39 12.14
N GLU A 130 -27.33 29.96 11.50
CA GLU A 130 -26.18 30.82 11.18
C GLU A 130 -25.60 31.54 12.42
N MET A 131 -25.77 30.94 13.60
CA MET A 131 -25.42 31.51 14.90
C MET A 131 -24.25 30.78 15.57
N ILE A 132 -24.33 29.45 15.69
CA ILE A 132 -23.33 28.68 16.43
C ILE A 132 -23.17 27.26 15.88
N GLY A 133 -21.94 26.75 15.89
CA GLY A 133 -21.66 25.35 15.59
C GLY A 133 -22.39 24.38 16.54
N ALA A 134 -22.69 23.19 16.04
CA ALA A 134 -23.44 22.18 16.77
C ALA A 134 -23.10 20.74 16.36
N LEU A 135 -23.32 19.80 17.27
CA LEU A 135 -23.08 18.37 17.11
C LEU A 135 -24.36 17.59 17.43
N TRP A 136 -24.61 16.51 16.68
CA TRP A 136 -25.71 15.56 16.90
C TRP A 136 -25.13 14.16 16.98
N ILE A 137 -25.09 13.59 18.18
CA ILE A 137 -24.23 12.45 18.50
C ILE A 137 -25.04 11.35 19.18
N HIS A 138 -24.97 10.14 18.64
CA HIS A 138 -25.48 8.95 19.31
C HIS A 138 -24.57 8.57 20.50
N PRO A 139 -25.10 8.14 21.65
CA PRO A 139 -24.28 7.79 22.83
C PRO A 139 -23.14 6.79 22.56
N ASN A 140 -23.33 5.81 21.69
CA ASN A 140 -22.26 4.88 21.28
C ASN A 140 -21.08 5.55 20.53
N ALA A 141 -21.29 6.70 19.89
CA ALA A 141 -20.23 7.45 19.20
C ALA A 141 -19.33 8.23 20.16
N THR A 142 -19.68 8.29 21.45
CA THR A 142 -18.90 8.99 22.48
C THR A 142 -18.11 8.06 23.39
N ARG A 143 -17.96 6.78 23.00
CA ARG A 143 -17.20 5.78 23.76
C ARG A 143 -15.70 6.06 23.76
N ASP A 144 -15.23 6.81 22.78
CA ASP A 144 -13.88 7.32 22.62
C ASP A 144 -13.95 8.78 22.12
N PRO A 145 -12.83 9.52 22.15
CA PRO A 145 -12.85 10.93 21.76
C PRO A 145 -12.70 11.15 20.24
N TYR A 146 -12.49 10.11 19.42
CA TYR A 146 -12.08 10.27 18.03
C TYR A 146 -13.21 10.78 17.14
N VAL A 147 -14.41 10.19 17.27
CA VAL A 147 -15.58 10.58 16.47
C VAL A 147 -16.01 12.00 16.82
N ILE A 148 -16.15 12.33 18.10
CA ILE A 148 -16.58 13.66 18.52
C ILE A 148 -15.55 14.76 18.23
N ALA A 149 -14.26 14.43 18.13
CA ALA A 149 -13.25 15.37 17.64
C ALA A 149 -13.41 15.66 16.14
N HIS A 150 -13.73 14.65 15.33
CA HIS A 150 -14.08 14.82 13.92
C HIS A 150 -15.31 15.72 13.74
N GLU A 151 -16.40 15.43 14.46
CA GLU A 151 -17.63 16.23 14.37
C GLU A 151 -17.46 17.67 14.89
N LEU A 152 -16.59 17.87 15.88
CA LEU A 152 -16.22 19.21 16.34
C LEU A 152 -15.52 20.00 15.22
N ALA A 153 -14.69 19.35 14.40
CA ALA A 153 -14.05 20.00 13.26
C ALA A 153 -15.11 20.50 12.25
N HIS A 154 -16.15 19.73 11.96
CA HIS A 154 -17.28 20.18 11.13
C HIS A 154 -18.04 21.36 11.74
N SER A 155 -18.25 21.35 13.05
CA SER A 155 -18.86 22.48 13.76
C SER A 155 -18.03 23.76 13.60
N LEU A 156 -16.71 23.64 13.70
CA LEU A 156 -15.79 24.78 13.54
C LEU A 156 -15.60 25.21 12.08
N GLN A 157 -15.74 24.31 11.10
CA GLN A 157 -15.75 24.65 9.67
C GLN A 157 -16.93 25.58 9.37
N ASN A 158 -18.12 25.23 9.85
CA ASN A 158 -19.29 26.10 9.77
C ASN A 158 -19.07 27.42 10.53
N GLN A 159 -18.50 27.35 11.74
CA GLN A 159 -18.27 28.54 12.55
C GLN A 159 -17.33 29.55 11.88
N ASN A 160 -16.26 29.08 11.23
CA ASN A 160 -15.37 29.95 10.46
C ASN A 160 -16.13 30.74 9.39
N ARG A 161 -17.08 30.11 8.69
CA ARG A 161 -17.94 30.82 7.74
C ARG A 161 -18.85 31.82 8.46
N ILE A 162 -19.51 31.39 9.54
CA ILE A 162 -20.46 32.23 10.30
C ILE A 162 -19.78 33.51 10.79
N ASP A 163 -18.58 33.41 11.36
CA ASP A 163 -17.91 34.54 12.00
C ASP A 163 -17.05 35.37 11.03
N PHE A 164 -16.38 34.74 10.07
CA PHE A 164 -15.47 35.46 9.16
C PHE A 164 -16.06 35.77 7.78
N LYS A 165 -17.21 35.19 7.42
CA LYS A 165 -17.90 35.42 6.14
C LYS A 165 -19.42 35.66 6.34
N PRO A 166 -19.82 36.66 7.16
CA PRO A 166 -21.23 36.91 7.44
C PRO A 166 -22.01 37.33 6.18
N GLY A 167 -23.32 37.07 6.16
CA GLY A 167 -24.23 37.65 5.15
C GLY A 167 -24.28 36.94 3.79
N GLY A 168 -23.95 35.65 3.72
CA GLY A 168 -24.10 34.87 2.48
C GLY A 168 -22.92 34.96 1.51
N ASN A 169 -21.77 35.47 1.96
CA ASN A 169 -20.54 35.44 1.17
C ASN A 169 -20.16 33.97 0.90
N GLN A 170 -20.16 33.55 -0.37
CA GLN A 170 -20.17 32.15 -0.83
C GLN A 170 -18.83 31.38 -0.64
N GLY A 171 -17.97 31.79 0.30
CA GLY A 171 -16.73 31.08 0.64
C GLY A 171 -16.93 30.01 1.72
N GLY A 172 -15.84 29.36 2.13
CA GLY A 172 -15.88 28.26 3.11
C GLY A 172 -16.38 26.94 2.53
N PHE A 173 -16.27 26.76 1.21
CA PHE A 173 -16.68 25.54 0.49
C PHE A 173 -18.15 25.15 0.70
N ASN A 174 -19.01 26.13 0.97
CA ASN A 174 -20.44 25.92 1.18
C ASN A 174 -21.23 26.07 -0.13
N ASN A 175 -22.31 25.30 -0.28
CA ASN A 175 -23.18 25.28 -1.46
C ASN A 175 -22.45 25.07 -2.80
N TYR A 176 -21.27 24.47 -2.76
CA TYR A 176 -20.49 24.15 -3.94
C TYR A 176 -20.00 22.73 -3.86
N GLU A 177 -20.74 21.87 -4.54
CA GLU A 177 -20.62 20.44 -4.43
C GLU A 177 -19.23 19.89 -4.85
N PRO A 178 -18.54 20.38 -5.89
CA PRO A 178 -17.18 19.93 -6.23
C PRO A 178 -16.14 20.09 -5.10
N ALA A 179 -16.42 20.93 -4.09
CA ALA A 179 -15.59 21.09 -2.90
C ALA A 179 -16.04 20.24 -1.70
N GLY A 180 -17.15 19.50 -1.82
CA GLY A 180 -17.80 18.76 -0.72
C GLY A 180 -16.88 17.73 -0.06
N TYR A 181 -16.06 17.03 -0.84
CA TYR A 181 -15.09 16.04 -0.33
C TYR A 181 -14.16 16.61 0.75
N PHE A 182 -13.90 17.92 0.70
CA PHE A 182 -12.94 18.59 1.55
C PHE A 182 -13.40 18.72 3.00
N TRP A 183 -14.71 18.73 3.24
CA TRP A 183 -15.29 18.81 4.57
C TRP A 183 -14.82 17.62 5.42
N GLU A 184 -15.05 16.41 4.93
CA GLU A 184 -14.60 15.16 5.56
C GLU A 184 -13.07 15.06 5.60
N THR A 185 -12.41 15.42 4.50
CA THR A 185 -10.94 15.37 4.39
C THR A 185 -10.30 16.20 5.50
N HIS A 186 -10.76 17.43 5.68
CA HIS A 186 -10.22 18.31 6.70
C HIS A 186 -10.66 17.93 8.13
N ALA A 187 -11.86 17.38 8.32
CA ALA A 187 -12.25 16.90 9.65
C ALA A 187 -11.38 15.72 10.11
N ASN A 188 -11.05 14.79 9.21
CA ASN A 188 -10.08 13.72 9.47
C ASN A 188 -8.67 14.27 9.71
N TYR A 189 -8.24 15.27 8.95
CA TYR A 189 -6.99 15.98 9.20
C TYR A 189 -6.91 16.48 10.65
N MET A 190 -7.92 17.25 11.07
CA MET A 190 -8.01 17.83 12.42
C MET A 190 -8.01 16.75 13.51
N ARG A 191 -8.79 15.67 13.33
CA ARG A 191 -8.79 14.51 14.22
C ARG A 191 -7.39 13.88 14.33
N CYS A 192 -6.74 13.64 13.20
CA CYS A 192 -5.42 13.00 13.14
C CYS A 192 -4.28 13.87 13.71
N LEU A 193 -4.40 15.20 13.67
CA LEU A 193 -3.43 16.10 14.34
C LEU A 193 -3.39 15.84 15.86
N GLN A 194 -4.56 15.61 16.46
CA GLN A 194 -4.68 15.34 17.90
C GLN A 194 -4.47 13.85 18.23
N TYR A 195 -4.95 12.96 17.36
CA TYR A 195 -4.94 11.51 17.54
C TYR A 195 -4.28 10.82 16.33
N PRO A 196 -2.94 10.80 16.24
CA PRO A 196 -2.26 10.28 15.05
C PRO A 196 -2.43 8.78 14.83
N THR A 197 -2.80 8.01 15.86
CA THR A 197 -2.99 6.56 15.74
C THR A 197 -4.17 6.14 14.86
N VAL A 198 -5.11 7.05 14.61
CA VAL A 198 -6.28 6.81 13.73
C VAL A 198 -6.03 7.26 12.28
N ALA A 199 -4.76 7.59 11.96
CA ALA A 199 -4.29 7.94 10.63
C ALA A 199 -4.57 6.87 9.56
N SER A 200 -4.58 5.61 9.99
CA SER A 200 -4.58 4.44 9.11
C SER A 200 -5.94 3.77 8.96
N ASP A 201 -7.00 4.30 9.61
CA ASP A 201 -8.34 3.69 9.62
C ASP A 201 -8.88 3.40 8.20
N ASP A 202 -8.76 4.37 7.29
CA ASP A 202 -9.25 4.28 5.91
C ASP A 202 -8.13 3.97 4.89
N LEU A 203 -7.00 3.45 5.37
CA LEU A 203 -5.85 3.16 4.52
C LEU A 203 -6.16 2.14 3.40
N PRO A 204 -6.91 1.05 3.62
CA PRO A 204 -7.22 0.11 2.54
C PRO A 204 -8.01 0.77 1.39
N ARG A 205 -8.99 1.63 1.71
CA ARG A 205 -9.76 2.38 0.70
C ARG A 205 -8.84 3.26 -0.13
N TRP A 206 -7.95 4.00 0.54
CA TRP A 206 -6.96 4.84 -0.11
C TRP A 206 -6.04 4.09 -1.07
N LEU A 207 -5.50 2.94 -0.64
CA LEU A 207 -4.64 2.10 -1.48
C LEU A 207 -5.36 1.66 -2.77
N MET A 208 -6.67 1.39 -2.69
CA MET A 208 -7.49 0.97 -3.82
C MET A 208 -7.84 2.10 -4.82
N THR A 209 -7.84 3.35 -4.38
CA THR A 209 -8.37 4.48 -5.16
C THR A 209 -7.41 5.63 -5.39
N ARG A 210 -6.18 5.61 -4.88
CA ARG A 210 -5.25 6.74 -5.04
C ARG A 210 -5.03 7.24 -6.48
N GLN A 211 -5.31 6.42 -7.49
CA GLN A 211 -5.28 6.77 -8.92
C GLN A 211 -6.46 7.65 -9.34
N TYR A 212 -7.49 7.79 -8.50
CA TYR A 212 -8.66 8.63 -8.73
C TYR A 212 -8.34 10.09 -8.50
N TYR A 213 -9.19 10.96 -9.04
CA TYR A 213 -9.00 12.39 -8.86
C TYR A 213 -9.08 12.73 -7.37
N ILE A 214 -8.32 13.73 -6.92
CA ILE A 214 -8.16 13.96 -5.48
C ILE A 214 -9.48 14.22 -4.76
N GLY A 215 -10.43 14.88 -5.44
CA GLY A 215 -11.77 15.20 -4.94
C GLY A 215 -12.78 14.07 -5.07
N SER A 216 -12.35 12.84 -5.37
CA SER A 216 -13.24 11.70 -5.45
C SER A 216 -13.98 11.47 -4.14
N THR A 217 -15.25 11.08 -4.23
CA THR A 217 -16.04 10.69 -3.06
C THR A 217 -15.46 9.50 -2.31
N ARG A 218 -14.52 8.78 -2.94
CA ARG A 218 -13.82 7.62 -2.36
C ARG A 218 -12.69 8.01 -1.41
N HIS A 219 -12.39 9.29 -1.33
CA HIS A 219 -11.23 9.82 -0.64
C HIS A 219 -11.55 10.55 0.65
N HIS A 220 -12.84 10.73 0.99
CA HIS A 220 -13.32 11.56 2.09
C HIS A 220 -12.54 11.42 3.39
N TYR A 221 -12.20 10.19 3.79
CA TYR A 221 -11.53 9.92 5.07
C TYR A 221 -10.01 9.80 4.97
N SER A 222 -9.44 9.78 3.76
CA SER A 222 -8.05 9.37 3.56
C SER A 222 -7.18 10.33 2.75
N THR A 223 -7.72 11.27 1.98
CA THR A 223 -6.90 12.24 1.25
C THR A 223 -6.26 13.31 2.10
N PHE A 224 -6.56 13.41 3.39
CA PHE A 224 -6.07 14.48 4.25
C PHE A 224 -4.52 14.59 4.33
N LYS A 225 -3.81 13.58 3.85
CA LYS A 225 -2.34 13.52 3.74
C LYS A 225 -1.72 14.63 2.89
N TRP A 226 -2.41 15.17 1.89
CA TRP A 226 -1.89 16.34 1.15
C TRP A 226 -1.91 17.61 2.02
N LEU A 227 -2.82 17.71 3.01
CA LEU A 227 -2.81 18.81 3.99
C LEU A 227 -1.62 18.71 4.95
N MET A 228 -1.19 17.48 5.29
CA MET A 228 0.06 17.26 6.04
C MET A 228 1.27 17.74 5.22
N ASN A 229 1.27 17.51 3.91
CA ASN A 229 2.32 18.04 3.04
C ASN A 229 2.32 19.58 3.03
N ILE A 230 1.14 20.21 2.97
CA ILE A 230 1.01 21.67 3.09
C ILE A 230 1.59 22.16 4.40
N GLN A 231 1.17 21.57 5.52
CA GLN A 231 1.64 21.95 6.84
C GLN A 231 3.16 21.85 6.95
N GLN A 232 3.77 20.82 6.38
CA GLN A 232 5.20 20.58 6.53
C GLN A 232 6.04 21.45 5.60
N ASN A 233 5.57 21.67 4.36
CA ASN A 233 6.43 22.19 3.29
C ASN A 233 5.94 23.53 2.69
N TYR A 234 4.71 23.96 2.99
CA TYR A 234 4.08 25.10 2.31
C TYR A 234 3.38 26.06 3.28
N GLY A 235 4.14 26.64 4.21
CA GLY A 235 3.68 27.75 5.06
C GLY A 235 3.01 27.34 6.38
N GLY A 236 3.14 26.07 6.78
CA GLY A 236 2.67 25.62 8.09
C GLY A 236 1.18 25.31 8.13
N ILE A 237 0.70 24.99 9.34
CA ILE A 237 -0.72 24.77 9.63
C ILE A 237 -1.60 25.96 9.21
N ASN A 238 -1.03 27.17 9.26
CA ASN A 238 -1.71 28.40 8.86
C ASN A 238 -2.17 28.37 7.40
N THR A 239 -1.41 27.76 6.48
CA THR A 239 -1.85 27.65 5.08
C THR A 239 -3.11 26.80 4.96
N VAL A 240 -3.21 25.69 5.71
CA VAL A 240 -4.42 24.84 5.75
C VAL A 240 -5.61 25.63 6.30
N ASN A 241 -5.42 26.38 7.40
CA ASN A 241 -6.47 27.23 7.97
C ASN A 241 -6.95 28.31 6.97
N ARG A 242 -6.02 28.90 6.21
CA ARG A 242 -6.33 29.90 5.18
C ARG A 242 -7.19 29.33 4.05
N LEU A 243 -7.11 28.03 3.72
CA LEU A 243 -8.00 27.43 2.71
C LEU A 243 -9.47 27.65 3.08
N TRP A 244 -9.83 27.45 4.34
CA TRP A 244 -11.19 27.69 4.83
C TRP A 244 -11.54 29.18 4.91
N ARG A 245 -10.65 29.99 5.49
CA ARG A 245 -10.94 31.41 5.73
C ARG A 245 -10.91 32.26 4.47
N GLU A 246 -10.09 31.91 3.49
CA GLU A 246 -9.86 32.72 2.29
C GLU A 246 -10.48 32.15 1.03
N SER A 247 -11.09 30.96 1.06
CA SER A 247 -11.87 30.45 -0.09
C SER A 247 -12.99 31.41 -0.49
N VAL A 248 -13.27 31.42 -1.79
CA VAL A 248 -14.33 32.23 -2.40
C VAL A 248 -15.42 31.34 -2.99
N ALA A 249 -16.46 31.97 -3.54
CA ALA A 249 -17.54 31.31 -4.26
C ALA A 249 -17.02 30.31 -5.31
N ASN A 250 -17.59 29.11 -5.35
CA ASN A 250 -17.38 28.12 -6.41
C ASN A 250 -15.91 27.73 -6.64
N GLU A 251 -15.12 27.71 -5.56
CA GLU A 251 -13.70 27.35 -5.59
C GLU A 251 -13.50 25.98 -4.93
N VAL A 252 -12.70 25.11 -5.54
CA VAL A 252 -12.25 23.87 -4.88
C VAL A 252 -10.97 24.11 -4.07
N PRO A 253 -10.63 23.27 -3.06
CA PRO A 253 -9.51 23.53 -2.16
C PRO A 253 -8.15 23.70 -2.85
N THR A 254 -7.91 22.96 -3.93
CA THR A 254 -6.66 23.06 -4.71
C THR A 254 -6.57 24.36 -5.49
N GLU A 255 -7.70 24.91 -5.94
CA GLU A 255 -7.77 26.25 -6.55
C GLU A 255 -7.56 27.34 -5.52
N THR A 256 -8.22 27.23 -4.36
CA THR A 256 -7.99 28.15 -3.23
C THR A 256 -6.51 28.16 -2.90
N TRP A 257 -5.88 27.00 -2.77
CA TRP A 257 -4.45 26.89 -2.47
C TRP A 257 -3.58 27.55 -3.54
N ARG A 258 -3.86 27.29 -4.83
CA ARG A 258 -3.17 27.95 -5.95
C ARG A 258 -3.30 29.47 -5.88
N ARG A 259 -4.50 29.98 -5.66
CA ARG A 259 -4.78 31.42 -5.61
C ARG A 259 -4.09 32.10 -4.43
N ILE A 260 -4.25 31.58 -3.20
CA ILE A 260 -3.67 32.21 -2.00
C ILE A 260 -2.14 32.13 -1.97
N SER A 261 -1.56 31.19 -2.74
CA SER A 261 -0.12 31.07 -2.94
C SER A 261 0.41 31.92 -4.09
N GLY A 262 -0.47 32.52 -4.90
CA GLY A 262 -0.07 33.28 -6.09
C GLY A 262 0.56 32.41 -7.19
N TRP A 263 0.17 31.14 -7.27
CA TRP A 263 0.78 30.15 -8.15
C TRP A 263 0.10 30.04 -9.52
N THR A 264 0.91 29.69 -10.51
CA THR A 264 0.43 29.13 -11.78
C THR A 264 -0.12 27.71 -11.57
N GLN A 265 -0.89 27.19 -12.54
CA GLN A 265 -1.36 25.80 -12.50
C GLN A 265 -0.19 24.79 -12.48
N ALA A 266 0.90 25.08 -13.19
CA ALA A 266 2.10 24.23 -13.19
C ALA A 266 2.74 24.14 -11.80
N GLN A 267 2.82 25.25 -11.06
CA GLN A 267 3.34 25.27 -9.70
C GLN A 267 2.43 24.52 -8.71
N LEU A 268 1.10 24.62 -8.87
CA LEU A 268 0.18 23.75 -8.12
C LEU A 268 0.45 22.28 -8.42
N ASN A 269 0.64 21.91 -9.69
CA ASN A 269 0.96 20.54 -10.07
C ASN A 269 2.30 20.06 -9.49
N ASP A 270 3.30 20.93 -9.40
CA ASP A 270 4.58 20.61 -8.74
C ASP A 270 4.39 20.34 -7.24
N ALA A 271 3.58 21.15 -6.56
CA ALA A 271 3.28 21.00 -5.14
C ALA A 271 2.45 19.74 -4.84
N MET A 272 1.47 19.42 -5.70
CA MET A 272 0.72 18.17 -5.64
C MET A 272 1.59 16.95 -5.93
N TYR A 273 2.57 17.09 -6.83
CA TYR A 273 3.54 16.02 -7.09
C TYR A 273 4.51 15.82 -5.91
N ASP A 274 4.83 16.86 -5.15
CA ASP A 274 5.59 16.69 -3.91
C ASP A 274 4.85 15.80 -2.91
N TYR A 275 3.54 16.01 -2.78
CA TYR A 275 2.66 15.10 -2.04
C TYR A 275 2.69 13.68 -2.61
N ALA A 276 2.53 13.52 -3.93
CA ALA A 276 2.48 12.21 -4.57
C ALA A 276 3.73 11.34 -4.31
N LYS A 277 4.93 11.94 -4.29
CA LYS A 277 6.18 11.22 -3.99
C LYS A 277 6.22 10.68 -2.56
N ARG A 278 5.61 11.39 -1.60
CA ARG A 278 5.63 11.02 -0.17
C ARG A 278 4.74 9.81 0.14
N GLU A 279 3.72 9.58 -0.67
CA GLU A 279 2.81 8.43 -0.56
C GLU A 279 3.52 7.08 -0.74
N VAL A 280 4.69 7.05 -1.39
CA VAL A 280 5.49 5.82 -1.59
C VAL A 280 5.87 5.15 -0.28
N ASN A 281 6.28 5.95 0.72
CA ASN A 281 6.82 5.47 1.99
C ASN A 281 6.18 6.16 3.21
N CYS A 282 5.10 6.90 3.00
CA CYS A 282 4.44 7.69 4.02
C CYS A 282 5.42 8.69 4.69
N ASP A 283 6.14 9.47 3.90
CA ASP A 283 7.20 10.38 4.38
C ASP A 283 6.64 11.65 5.05
N TYR A 284 5.95 11.45 6.17
CA TYR A 284 5.33 12.46 7.01
C TYR A 284 5.95 12.41 8.42
N PRO A 285 7.05 13.16 8.67
CA PRO A 285 7.79 13.08 9.93
C PRO A 285 7.08 13.73 11.13
N ALA A 286 6.10 14.62 10.91
CA ALA A 286 5.37 15.25 12.00
C ALA A 286 4.40 14.27 12.70
N GLN A 287 4.30 14.38 14.04
CA GLN A 287 3.24 13.75 14.85
C GLN A 287 3.12 12.22 14.70
N SER A 288 4.23 11.51 14.48
CA SER A 288 4.31 10.04 14.23
C SER A 288 3.47 9.47 13.08
N PHE A 289 2.71 10.30 12.37
CA PHE A 289 1.76 9.92 11.33
C PHE A 289 2.32 8.95 10.28
N GLY A 290 3.47 9.31 9.69
CA GLY A 290 4.12 8.46 8.70
C GLY A 290 4.58 7.11 9.28
N ALA A 291 4.98 7.08 10.55
CA ALA A 291 5.36 5.84 11.22
C ALA A 291 4.16 4.95 11.50
N ASP A 292 3.05 5.50 11.99
CA ASP A 292 1.82 4.75 12.28
C ASP A 292 1.23 4.11 11.00
N MET A 293 1.24 4.84 9.88
CA MET A 293 0.83 4.27 8.58
C MET A 293 1.79 3.20 8.07
N ARG A 294 3.11 3.37 8.21
CA ARG A 294 4.08 2.33 7.85
C ARG A 294 3.90 1.08 8.69
N ASP A 295 3.62 1.23 9.99
CA ASP A 295 3.35 0.12 10.89
C ASP A 295 2.09 -0.62 10.46
N GLN A 296 1.02 0.08 10.09
CA GLN A 296 -0.20 -0.53 9.55
C GLN A 296 0.06 -1.26 8.22
N LEU A 297 0.77 -0.63 7.28
CA LEU A 297 1.16 -1.28 6.02
C LEU A 297 1.99 -2.54 6.28
N ASN A 298 2.84 -2.54 7.31
CA ASN A 298 3.61 -3.71 7.68
C ASN A 298 2.74 -4.83 8.26
N ILE A 299 1.70 -4.49 9.04
CA ILE A 299 0.70 -5.47 9.50
C ILE A 299 0.01 -6.12 8.31
N TYR A 300 -0.46 -5.33 7.34
CA TYR A 300 -1.07 -5.88 6.12
C TYR A 300 -0.08 -6.75 5.32
N LYS A 301 1.19 -6.36 5.22
CA LYS A 301 2.20 -7.15 4.49
C LYS A 301 2.53 -8.49 5.14
N THR A 302 2.50 -8.57 6.47
CA THR A 302 3.04 -9.72 7.22
C THR A 302 1.97 -10.64 7.81
N SER A 303 0.71 -10.22 7.81
CA SER A 303 -0.41 -11.02 8.29
C SER A 303 -1.16 -11.65 7.13
N ALA A 304 -1.22 -12.99 7.09
CA ALA A 304 -2.07 -13.70 6.13
C ALA A 304 -3.54 -13.24 6.21
N ALA A 305 -4.06 -13.00 7.41
CA ALA A 305 -5.45 -12.60 7.63
C ALA A 305 -5.78 -11.19 7.14
N GLU A 306 -4.78 -10.34 6.94
CA GLU A 306 -4.96 -8.91 6.61
C GLU A 306 -4.33 -8.54 5.27
N ASN A 307 -3.58 -9.45 4.62
CA ASN A 307 -2.82 -9.16 3.39
C ASN A 307 -3.70 -8.74 2.21
N HIS A 308 -4.96 -9.14 2.24
CA HIS A 308 -5.93 -8.69 1.26
C HIS A 308 -6.09 -7.15 1.27
N TRP A 309 -5.87 -6.44 2.37
CA TRP A 309 -5.98 -4.96 2.38
C TRP A 309 -4.95 -4.20 1.52
N LEU A 310 -3.97 -4.89 0.93
CA LEU A 310 -3.01 -4.31 -0.01
C LEU A 310 -3.47 -4.38 -1.48
N TRP A 311 -4.75 -4.64 -1.73
CA TRP A 311 -5.33 -4.59 -3.08
C TRP A 311 -4.95 -3.27 -3.77
N ARG A 312 -4.40 -3.38 -4.99
CA ARG A 312 -3.96 -2.25 -5.83
C ARG A 312 -2.93 -1.31 -5.18
N GLN A 313 -2.18 -1.76 -4.16
CA GLN A 313 -1.09 -0.97 -3.55
C GLN A 313 -0.06 -0.49 -4.59
N TYR A 314 0.11 -1.21 -5.71
CA TYR A 314 1.01 -0.87 -6.80
C TYR A 314 0.30 -0.91 -8.15
N THR A 315 0.75 -0.07 -9.09
CA THR A 315 0.29 -0.11 -10.47
C THR A 315 1.08 -1.18 -11.23
N ILE A 316 0.43 -2.30 -11.54
CA ILE A 316 0.99 -3.35 -12.40
C ILE A 316 0.82 -2.93 -13.86
N LEU A 317 1.91 -2.81 -14.61
CA LEU A 317 1.86 -2.39 -16.02
C LEU A 317 1.54 -3.57 -16.96
N THR A 318 0.84 -3.28 -18.05
CA THR A 318 0.65 -4.25 -19.14
C THR A 318 1.84 -4.18 -20.09
N GLN A 319 2.52 -5.30 -20.33
CA GLN A 319 3.64 -5.35 -21.27
C GLN A 319 3.12 -5.33 -22.71
N ILE A 320 3.62 -4.36 -23.48
CA ILE A 320 3.40 -4.26 -24.93
C ILE A 320 4.40 -5.14 -25.66
N SER A 321 5.67 -5.10 -25.25
CA SER A 321 6.76 -5.85 -25.88
C SER A 321 7.83 -6.20 -24.86
N ALA A 322 8.11 -7.51 -24.74
CA ALA A 322 9.23 -8.00 -23.94
C ALA A 322 10.58 -7.69 -24.60
N THR A 323 10.65 -7.65 -25.94
CA THR A 323 11.88 -7.40 -26.69
C THR A 323 12.37 -5.97 -26.51
N THR A 324 11.45 -5.00 -26.47
CA THR A 324 11.78 -3.58 -26.35
C THR A 324 11.54 -3.04 -24.96
N ASN A 325 11.22 -3.89 -23.97
CA ASN A 325 10.86 -3.49 -22.60
C ASN A 325 9.82 -2.37 -22.55
N ARG A 326 8.77 -2.52 -23.36
CA ARG A 326 7.68 -1.54 -23.46
C ARG A 326 6.46 -1.97 -22.68
N TYR A 327 5.86 -0.99 -22.02
CA TYR A 327 4.76 -1.17 -21.09
C TYR A 327 3.73 -0.05 -21.25
N ILE A 328 2.49 -0.33 -20.88
CA ILE A 328 1.41 0.65 -20.81
C ILE A 328 0.71 0.57 -19.46
N VAL A 329 0.28 1.71 -18.93
CA VAL A 329 -0.62 1.73 -17.79
C VAL A 329 -1.97 1.09 -18.17
N PRO A 330 -2.49 0.12 -17.41
CA PRO A 330 -3.83 -0.41 -17.67
C PRO A 330 -4.87 0.71 -17.68
N LYS A 331 -5.87 0.64 -18.57
CA LYS A 331 -6.93 1.66 -18.69
C LYS A 331 -7.56 2.00 -17.34
N ASN A 332 -7.80 0.99 -16.52
CA ASN A 332 -8.41 1.14 -15.21
C ASN A 332 -7.47 1.79 -14.17
N MET A 333 -6.16 1.73 -14.38
CA MET A 333 -5.16 2.30 -13.48
C MET A 333 -4.62 3.65 -13.96
N ALA A 334 -4.97 4.11 -15.17
CA ALA A 334 -4.58 5.43 -15.67
C ALA A 334 -4.97 6.52 -14.65
N PRO A 335 -4.01 7.32 -14.16
CA PRO A 335 -4.28 8.30 -13.12
C PRO A 335 -5.28 9.33 -13.64
N GLN A 336 -6.11 9.84 -12.73
CA GLN A 336 -7.03 10.95 -12.96
C GLN A 336 -6.41 12.25 -12.42
N ASP A 337 -7.16 13.35 -12.37
CA ASP A 337 -6.64 14.65 -11.89
C ASP A 337 -6.03 14.57 -10.49
N GLN A 338 -4.70 14.71 -10.41
CA GLN A 338 -3.90 14.58 -9.19
C GLN A 338 -3.93 13.18 -8.58
N GLY A 339 -4.47 12.19 -9.31
CA GLY A 339 -4.38 10.78 -8.98
C GLY A 339 -2.98 10.24 -9.22
N ILE A 340 -2.60 9.22 -8.45
CA ILE A 340 -1.22 8.75 -8.30
C ILE A 340 -1.10 7.28 -8.74
N ASN A 341 -0.09 7.01 -9.55
CA ASN A 341 0.42 5.67 -9.79
C ASN A 341 1.79 5.52 -9.12
N ILE A 342 1.99 4.40 -8.43
CA ILE A 342 3.27 4.01 -7.84
C ILE A 342 3.65 2.66 -8.42
N ILE A 343 4.76 2.64 -9.15
CA ILE A 343 5.26 1.49 -9.89
C ILE A 343 6.60 1.07 -9.28
N PRO A 344 6.66 -0.03 -8.52
CA PRO A 344 7.93 -0.60 -8.09
C PRO A 344 8.79 -0.96 -9.29
N LEU A 345 10.06 -0.57 -9.24
CA LEU A 345 11.07 -0.93 -10.21
C LEU A 345 12.11 -1.83 -9.55
N TYR A 346 12.43 -2.93 -10.22
CA TYR A 346 13.41 -3.92 -9.79
C TYR A 346 14.64 -3.80 -10.69
N PRO A 347 15.69 -3.08 -10.26
CA PRO A 347 16.92 -2.97 -11.03
C PRO A 347 17.48 -4.35 -11.38
N ASN A 348 17.90 -4.53 -12.62
CA ASN A 348 18.43 -5.79 -13.14
C ASN A 348 19.79 -5.62 -13.83
N CYS A 349 20.43 -4.46 -13.65
CA CYS A 349 21.72 -4.13 -14.23
C CYS A 349 22.72 -3.71 -13.14
N ALA A 350 23.99 -4.08 -13.33
CA ALA A 350 25.08 -3.78 -12.38
C ALA A 350 25.42 -2.28 -12.29
N SER A 351 25.00 -1.46 -13.26
CA SER A 351 25.26 -0.02 -13.28
C SER A 351 24.53 0.78 -12.19
N ASN A 352 23.62 0.13 -11.45
CA ASN A 352 22.73 0.78 -10.48
C ASN A 352 22.00 1.98 -11.08
N THR A 353 21.78 1.99 -12.39
CA THR A 353 21.19 3.13 -13.11
C THR A 353 20.00 2.64 -13.92
N VAL A 354 18.85 3.27 -13.71
CA VAL A 354 17.58 2.94 -14.35
C VAL A 354 17.18 4.05 -15.31
N HIS A 355 16.71 3.67 -16.50
CA HIS A 355 16.27 4.61 -17.53
C HIS A 355 14.79 4.41 -17.83
N VAL A 356 14.05 5.51 -17.94
CA VAL A 356 12.63 5.50 -18.33
C VAL A 356 12.40 6.49 -19.47
N LYS A 357 11.85 6.00 -20.59
CA LYS A 357 11.20 6.82 -21.63
C LYS A 357 9.73 6.86 -21.28
N PHE A 358 9.20 8.05 -21.12
CA PHE A 358 7.80 8.30 -20.85
C PHE A 358 7.14 8.90 -22.08
N LYS A 359 5.97 8.39 -22.45
CA LYS A 359 5.11 9.05 -23.43
C LYS A 359 3.64 9.00 -23.01
N GLY A 360 3.03 10.16 -22.83
CA GLY A 360 1.63 10.31 -22.47
C GLY A 360 0.74 10.46 -23.70
N HIS A 361 -0.45 9.86 -23.68
CA HIS A 361 -1.47 10.02 -24.73
C HIS A 361 -2.23 11.34 -24.55
N THR A 362 -1.67 12.44 -25.07
CA THR A 362 -2.26 13.78 -24.98
C THR A 362 -3.54 13.93 -25.81
N GLU A 363 -3.77 13.06 -26.79
CA GLU A 363 -5.00 12.97 -27.58
C GLU A 363 -6.22 12.56 -26.75
N VAL A 364 -6.00 11.85 -25.63
CA VAL A 364 -7.05 11.37 -24.72
C VAL A 364 -7.64 12.50 -23.89
N ASN A 365 -6.75 13.38 -23.41
CA ASN A 365 -7.06 14.55 -22.64
C ASN A 365 -6.13 15.70 -23.05
N GLY A 366 -6.68 16.69 -23.77
CA GLY A 366 -5.93 17.86 -24.23
C GLY A 366 -5.42 18.78 -23.11
N GLN A 367 -5.83 18.54 -21.86
CA GLN A 367 -5.40 19.30 -20.67
C GLN A 367 -4.38 18.51 -19.83
N ALA A 368 -3.56 17.67 -20.48
CA ALA A 368 -2.55 16.84 -19.82
C ALA A 368 -1.19 17.53 -19.65
N GLY A 369 -0.83 17.84 -18.41
CA GLY A 369 0.38 18.55 -18.02
C GLY A 369 1.43 17.72 -17.28
N TRP A 370 1.21 16.42 -17.10
CA TRP A 370 2.07 15.35 -16.54
C TRP A 370 3.02 15.69 -15.38
N ARG A 371 3.08 14.84 -14.36
CA ARG A 371 4.20 14.84 -13.40
C ARG A 371 4.66 13.43 -13.12
N TRP A 372 5.95 13.19 -13.24
CA TRP A 372 6.52 11.88 -12.98
C TRP A 372 8.00 11.94 -12.59
N GLY A 373 8.53 10.84 -12.05
CA GLY A 373 9.90 10.77 -11.57
C GLY A 373 10.13 9.63 -10.58
N PHE A 374 11.37 9.52 -10.13
CA PHE A 374 11.82 8.41 -9.28
C PHE A 374 11.69 8.74 -7.79
N VAL A 375 11.36 7.72 -7.01
CA VAL A 375 11.41 7.75 -5.54
C VAL A 375 12.19 6.53 -5.07
N GLU A 376 13.28 6.76 -4.36
CA GLU A 376 14.12 5.72 -3.77
C GLU A 376 13.86 5.65 -2.26
N VAL A 377 13.53 4.48 -1.75
CA VAL A 377 13.42 4.24 -0.30
C VAL A 377 14.73 3.64 0.19
N LEU A 378 15.35 4.28 1.17
CA LEU A 378 16.62 3.84 1.76
C LEU A 378 16.43 2.65 2.71
N ALA A 379 17.50 1.92 3.00
CA ALA A 379 17.53 0.74 3.89
C ALA A 379 16.99 1.01 5.31
N ASN A 380 17.02 2.26 5.78
CA ASN A 380 16.41 2.64 7.04
C ASN A 380 14.87 2.66 7.00
N GLY A 381 14.26 2.59 5.82
CA GLY A 381 12.82 2.50 5.59
C GLY A 381 12.01 3.73 5.98
N THR A 382 12.62 4.82 6.47
CA THR A 382 11.92 5.98 7.03
C THR A 382 12.07 7.26 6.23
N THR A 383 12.98 7.29 5.26
CA THR A 383 13.23 8.48 4.44
C THR A 383 13.48 8.07 3.01
N SER A 384 12.73 8.69 2.09
CA SER A 384 12.96 8.52 0.65
C SER A 384 13.84 9.63 0.09
N VAL A 385 14.56 9.31 -0.99
CA VAL A 385 15.23 10.26 -1.86
C VAL A 385 14.35 10.46 -3.10
N TYR A 386 14.12 11.73 -3.46
CA TYR A 386 13.28 12.10 -4.59
C TYR A 386 14.14 12.50 -5.79
N GLY A 387 13.97 11.80 -6.91
CA GLY A 387 14.58 12.16 -8.18
C GLY A 387 13.97 13.43 -8.78
N ALA A 388 14.56 13.90 -9.88
CA ALA A 388 14.08 15.08 -10.60
C ALA A 388 12.66 14.86 -11.13
N THR A 389 11.78 15.84 -10.85
CA THR A 389 10.43 15.88 -11.40
C THR A 389 10.46 16.18 -12.90
N GLN A 390 9.76 15.36 -13.67
CA GLN A 390 9.54 15.52 -15.11
C GLN A 390 8.13 16.04 -15.36
N SER A 391 7.97 16.84 -16.42
CA SER A 391 6.68 17.46 -16.78
C SER A 391 6.27 17.29 -18.25
N SER A 392 7.19 16.83 -19.11
CA SER A 392 6.90 16.61 -20.53
C SER A 392 6.01 15.38 -20.73
N SER A 393 5.13 15.45 -21.72
CA SER A 393 4.37 14.30 -22.23
C SER A 393 5.23 13.35 -23.06
N ASP A 394 6.45 13.74 -23.41
CA ASP A 394 7.42 12.91 -24.12
C ASP A 394 8.82 13.30 -23.63
N SER A 395 9.41 12.47 -22.77
CA SER A 395 10.77 12.70 -22.28
C SER A 395 11.40 11.42 -21.74
N GLU A 396 12.71 11.51 -21.49
CA GLU A 396 13.53 10.44 -20.92
C GLU A 396 14.07 10.92 -19.58
N ALA A 397 14.13 10.02 -18.60
CA ALA A 397 14.77 10.29 -17.32
C ALA A 397 15.65 9.11 -16.91
N THR A 398 16.76 9.44 -16.27
CA THR A 398 17.73 8.48 -15.74
C THR A 398 17.86 8.69 -14.24
N TYR A 399 17.97 7.60 -13.48
CA TYR A 399 18.18 7.64 -12.04
C TYR A 399 19.24 6.63 -11.62
N THR A 400 20.25 7.10 -10.89
CA THR A 400 21.29 6.25 -10.30
C THR A 400 20.98 6.03 -8.82
N LEU A 401 20.84 4.76 -8.45
CA LEU A 401 20.54 4.31 -7.09
C LEU A 401 21.69 4.66 -6.13
N THR A 402 21.34 5.05 -4.90
CA THR A 402 22.35 5.20 -3.84
C THR A 402 22.77 3.84 -3.27
N ALA A 403 23.96 3.77 -2.67
CA ALA A 403 24.49 2.53 -2.07
C ALA A 403 23.62 1.94 -0.95
N SER A 404 22.72 2.74 -0.35
CA SER A 404 21.79 2.32 0.70
C SER A 404 20.36 2.11 0.21
N THR A 405 20.16 1.94 -1.11
CA THR A 405 18.83 1.69 -1.68
C THR A 405 18.21 0.41 -1.10
N SER A 406 16.98 0.49 -0.62
CA SER A 406 16.12 -0.67 -0.33
C SER A 406 15.18 -0.98 -1.49
N LYS A 407 14.50 0.06 -2.01
CA LYS A 407 13.49 -0.06 -3.07
C LYS A 407 13.51 1.16 -3.97
N LEU A 408 13.19 0.98 -5.24
CA LEU A 408 13.02 2.06 -6.21
C LEU A 408 11.60 2.04 -6.78
N TYR A 409 11.04 3.22 -7.00
CA TYR A 409 9.72 3.39 -7.59
C TYR A 409 9.75 4.48 -8.67
N LEU A 410 8.91 4.29 -9.69
CA LEU A 410 8.46 5.36 -10.57
C LEU A 410 7.09 5.84 -10.07
N VAL A 411 6.95 7.13 -9.85
CA VAL A 411 5.68 7.77 -9.50
C VAL A 411 5.20 8.57 -10.70
N VAL A 412 3.94 8.41 -11.06
CA VAL A 412 3.28 9.16 -12.14
C VAL A 412 1.99 9.75 -11.59
N MET A 413 1.76 11.04 -11.81
CA MET A 413 0.56 11.76 -11.39
C MET A 413 -0.12 12.40 -12.60
N GLY A 414 -1.44 12.23 -12.70
CA GLY A 414 -2.25 12.99 -13.64
C GLY A 414 -2.21 14.47 -13.24
N ALA A 415 -1.73 15.35 -14.11
CA ALA A 415 -1.52 16.76 -13.76
C ALA A 415 -2.31 17.64 -14.75
N PRO A 416 -3.47 18.19 -14.36
CA PRO A 416 -4.29 19.00 -15.25
C PRO A 416 -3.63 20.35 -15.56
N THR A 417 -3.67 20.80 -16.82
CA THR A 417 -3.20 22.14 -17.22
C THR A 417 -4.23 23.23 -17.00
N ALA A 418 -5.49 22.87 -16.80
CA ALA A 418 -6.58 23.74 -16.38
C ALA A 418 -7.53 22.99 -15.44
N LYS A 419 -8.38 23.74 -14.73
CA LYS A 419 -9.35 23.17 -13.79
C LYS A 419 -10.36 22.29 -14.52
N HIS A 420 -10.65 21.12 -13.95
CA HIS A 420 -11.86 20.35 -14.25
C HIS A 420 -12.81 20.40 -13.05
N ASP A 421 -14.10 20.60 -13.33
CA ASP A 421 -15.16 20.53 -12.34
C ASP A 421 -15.84 19.17 -12.39
N TYR A 422 -15.82 18.47 -11.25
CA TYR A 422 -16.50 17.20 -11.08
C TYR A 422 -17.68 17.37 -10.16
N VAL A 423 -18.85 16.93 -10.62
CA VAL A 423 -20.03 16.82 -9.76
C VAL A 423 -19.91 15.62 -8.81
N TRP A 424 -20.84 15.50 -7.86
CA TRP A 424 -20.86 14.46 -6.84
C TRP A 424 -21.21 13.16 -7.51
N GLU A 425 -20.41 12.14 -7.27
CA GLU A 425 -20.52 10.87 -8.00
C GLU A 425 -20.55 11.10 -9.52
N PRO A 426 -19.51 11.72 -10.13
CA PRO A 426 -19.57 12.09 -11.55
C PRO A 426 -19.63 10.85 -12.44
N GLY A 427 -19.14 9.71 -11.92
CA GLY A 427 -19.11 8.43 -12.62
C GLY A 427 -17.85 8.23 -13.46
N TRP A 428 -17.45 6.97 -13.65
CA TRP A 428 -16.24 6.59 -14.38
C TRP A 428 -16.11 7.19 -15.80
N PRO A 429 -17.17 7.24 -16.63
CA PRO A 429 -17.06 7.82 -17.97
C PRO A 429 -16.85 9.33 -17.97
N ARG A 430 -17.00 10.01 -16.82
CA ARG A 430 -16.98 11.48 -16.69
C ARG A 430 -15.75 12.00 -15.93
N GLN A 431 -14.75 11.15 -15.74
CA GLN A 431 -13.49 11.49 -15.10
C GLN A 431 -12.38 11.55 -16.15
N TYR A 432 -11.61 12.63 -16.16
CA TYR A 432 -10.45 12.74 -17.05
C TYR A 432 -9.37 11.76 -16.60
N ARG A 433 -8.78 11.06 -17.56
CA ARG A 433 -7.72 10.06 -17.33
C ARG A 433 -6.51 10.36 -18.19
N TYR A 434 -5.37 9.94 -17.68
CA TYR A 434 -4.05 10.28 -18.20
C TYR A 434 -3.30 8.98 -18.54
N PRO A 435 -3.65 8.27 -19.63
CA PRO A 435 -2.94 7.06 -20.03
C PRO A 435 -1.57 7.36 -20.63
N TYR A 436 -0.60 6.52 -20.32
CA TYR A 436 0.79 6.67 -20.75
C TYR A 436 1.46 5.31 -21.00
N GLU A 437 2.49 5.36 -21.83
CA GLU A 437 3.40 4.25 -22.08
C GLU A 437 4.79 4.54 -21.53
N LEU A 438 5.49 3.46 -21.19
CA LEU A 438 6.85 3.47 -20.70
C LEU A 438 7.72 2.54 -21.54
N ARG A 439 8.95 2.96 -21.79
CA ARG A 439 10.06 2.03 -22.05
C ARG A 439 11.01 2.09 -20.87
N ILE A 440 11.34 0.94 -20.29
CA ILE A 440 12.15 0.84 -19.07
C ILE A 440 13.38 0.00 -19.37
N GLU A 441 14.57 0.56 -19.17
CA GLU A 441 15.82 -0.19 -19.27
C GLU A 441 16.51 -0.26 -17.90
N ASN A 442 17.28 -1.34 -17.69
CA ASN A 442 17.99 -1.65 -16.44
C ASN A 442 17.11 -1.86 -15.20
N ALA A 443 15.79 -1.97 -15.37
CA ALA A 443 14.88 -2.44 -14.35
C ALA A 443 13.68 -3.15 -14.98
N LEU A 444 13.05 -4.01 -14.20
CA LEU A 444 11.74 -4.59 -14.51
C LEU A 444 10.68 -3.94 -13.62
N PRO A 445 9.50 -3.56 -14.15
CA PRO A 445 8.40 -3.13 -13.30
C PRO A 445 7.79 -4.32 -12.53
N GLU A 446 7.10 -4.04 -11.43
CA GLU A 446 6.32 -5.02 -10.66
C GLU A 446 5.46 -5.91 -11.57
N GLY A 447 5.52 -7.22 -11.35
CA GLY A 447 4.86 -8.22 -12.19
C GLY A 447 5.80 -8.95 -13.13
N TYR A 448 7.01 -8.43 -13.39
CA TYR A 448 7.95 -9.00 -14.38
C TYR A 448 9.25 -9.49 -13.76
N GLN A 449 9.53 -9.15 -12.50
CA GLN A 449 10.65 -9.69 -11.75
C GLN A 449 10.42 -11.15 -11.37
N SER A 450 11.49 -11.94 -11.25
CA SER A 450 11.42 -13.37 -10.89
C SER A 450 10.85 -13.62 -9.49
N THR A 451 10.96 -12.64 -8.60
CA THR A 451 10.48 -12.68 -7.21
C THR A 451 9.03 -12.19 -7.05
N PHE A 452 8.27 -12.04 -8.15
CA PHE A 452 6.91 -11.50 -8.10
C PHE A 452 6.04 -12.20 -7.03
N ARG A 453 5.55 -11.37 -6.09
CA ARG A 453 4.72 -11.74 -4.94
C ARG A 453 5.30 -12.88 -4.07
N ALA A 454 6.62 -13.00 -3.99
CA ALA A 454 7.27 -13.99 -3.12
C ALA A 454 6.91 -13.80 -1.64
N ASP A 455 6.71 -12.56 -1.22
CA ASP A 455 6.21 -12.17 0.10
C ASP A 455 4.80 -12.72 0.37
N VAL A 456 3.86 -12.55 -0.57
CA VAL A 456 2.50 -13.09 -0.44
C VAL A 456 2.54 -14.63 -0.42
N LYS A 457 3.33 -15.26 -1.28
CA LYS A 457 3.50 -16.73 -1.29
C LYS A 457 4.03 -17.24 0.05
N ALA A 458 4.95 -16.51 0.69
CA ALA A 458 5.52 -16.88 1.98
C ALA A 458 4.50 -16.84 3.14
N LEU A 459 3.40 -16.09 3.01
CA LEU A 459 2.31 -16.08 3.99
C LEU A 459 1.46 -17.36 3.97
N TYR A 460 1.50 -18.12 2.88
CA TYR A 460 0.64 -19.29 2.66
C TYR A 460 1.46 -20.50 2.23
N ALA A 461 1.54 -21.52 3.08
CA ALA A 461 2.04 -22.82 2.65
C ALA A 461 1.24 -23.31 1.44
N GLY A 462 1.93 -23.70 0.36
CA GLY A 462 1.29 -23.93 -0.93
C GLY A 462 2.22 -24.64 -1.92
N HIS A 463 1.73 -24.78 -3.14
CA HIS A 463 2.40 -25.45 -4.24
C HIS A 463 1.98 -24.84 -5.59
N THR A 464 2.69 -25.19 -6.65
CA THR A 464 2.33 -24.79 -8.02
C THR A 464 1.22 -25.70 -8.56
N HIS A 465 0.22 -25.13 -9.21
CA HIS A 465 -0.86 -25.88 -9.84
C HIS A 465 -0.38 -26.57 -11.13
N THR A 466 -0.76 -27.83 -11.35
CA THR A 466 -0.30 -28.63 -12.50
C THR A 466 -0.78 -28.07 -13.84
N ASN A 467 -1.91 -27.37 -13.85
CA ASN A 467 -2.47 -26.71 -15.03
C ASN A 467 -2.25 -25.19 -14.92
N GLY A 468 -1.21 -24.69 -15.59
CA GLY A 468 -0.84 -23.27 -15.69
C GLY A 468 0.32 -22.80 -14.79
N GLY A 469 0.66 -23.54 -13.72
CA GLY A 469 1.86 -23.27 -12.91
C GLY A 469 1.72 -22.17 -11.85
N GLY A 470 0.55 -21.57 -11.65
CA GLY A 470 0.31 -20.55 -10.62
C GLY A 470 0.32 -21.11 -9.19
N TRP A 471 0.35 -20.22 -8.20
CA TRP A 471 0.47 -20.59 -6.78
C TRP A 471 -0.89 -20.89 -6.15
N VAL A 472 -1.00 -22.03 -5.46
CA VAL A 472 -2.19 -22.46 -4.72
C VAL A 472 -1.81 -22.78 -3.28
N ALA A 473 -2.48 -22.13 -2.33
CA ALA A 473 -2.32 -22.45 -0.90
C ALA A 473 -2.87 -23.85 -0.59
N ASN A 474 -2.26 -24.56 0.35
CA ASN A 474 -2.73 -25.89 0.79
C ASN A 474 -4.11 -25.84 1.46
N SER A 475 -4.55 -24.67 1.90
CA SER A 475 -5.91 -24.43 2.43
C SER A 475 -6.97 -24.27 1.32
N ALA A 476 -6.55 -24.09 0.06
CA ALA A 476 -7.45 -23.98 -1.07
C ALA A 476 -7.63 -25.35 -1.76
N THR A 477 -8.85 -25.60 -2.26
CA THR A 477 -9.19 -26.76 -3.08
C THR A 477 -9.34 -26.32 -4.53
N VAL A 478 -8.43 -26.74 -5.40
CA VAL A 478 -8.45 -26.37 -6.83
C VAL A 478 -8.39 -27.64 -7.67
N ALA A 479 -9.41 -27.87 -8.51
CA ALA A 479 -9.48 -29.04 -9.37
C ALA A 479 -8.44 -28.98 -10.51
N SER A 480 -7.92 -30.13 -10.94
CA SER A 480 -6.92 -30.22 -12.04
C SER A 480 -7.41 -29.65 -13.38
N THR A 481 -8.73 -29.56 -13.57
CA THR A 481 -9.38 -28.95 -14.74
C THR A 481 -9.37 -27.42 -14.74
N VAL A 482 -9.09 -26.79 -13.60
CA VAL A 482 -8.94 -25.33 -13.47
C VAL A 482 -7.58 -24.91 -14.02
N TYR A 483 -7.54 -23.81 -14.78
CA TYR A 483 -6.27 -23.21 -15.20
C TYR A 483 -5.88 -22.11 -14.22
N VAL A 484 -4.68 -22.19 -13.63
CA VAL A 484 -4.11 -21.14 -12.77
C VAL A 484 -2.81 -20.68 -13.38
N GLY A 485 -2.82 -19.49 -14.00
CA GLY A 485 -1.68 -18.94 -14.73
C GLY A 485 -0.45 -18.69 -13.85
N PRO A 486 0.75 -18.60 -14.45
CA PRO A 486 2.02 -18.68 -13.71
C PRO A 486 2.26 -17.53 -12.72
N LYS A 487 1.57 -16.39 -12.88
CA LYS A 487 1.64 -15.24 -11.97
C LYS A 487 0.40 -15.09 -11.09
N ALA A 488 -0.61 -15.95 -11.26
CA ALA A 488 -1.82 -15.94 -10.46
C ALA A 488 -1.61 -16.59 -9.10
N ILE A 489 -2.40 -16.16 -8.11
CA ILE A 489 -2.34 -16.63 -6.72
C ILE A 489 -3.74 -16.98 -6.24
N VAL A 490 -3.91 -18.20 -5.72
CA VAL A 490 -5.15 -18.69 -5.09
C VAL A 490 -4.86 -19.08 -3.64
N VAL A 491 -5.45 -18.36 -2.68
CA VAL A 491 -5.15 -18.46 -1.24
C VAL A 491 -6.43 -18.50 -0.40
N GLY A 492 -6.29 -18.52 0.93
CA GLY A 492 -7.41 -18.64 1.86
C GLY A 492 -8.14 -19.98 1.71
N SER A 493 -9.45 -19.99 1.94
CA SER A 493 -10.30 -21.19 1.82
C SER A 493 -10.95 -21.31 0.43
N SER A 494 -10.22 -20.94 -0.64
CA SER A 494 -10.78 -20.93 -2.00
C SER A 494 -11.16 -22.35 -2.47
N ASN A 495 -12.26 -22.49 -3.20
CA ASN A 495 -12.75 -23.74 -3.78
C ASN A 495 -13.09 -23.54 -5.26
N LEU A 496 -12.22 -24.00 -6.17
CA LEU A 496 -12.34 -23.80 -7.61
C LEU A 496 -12.51 -25.14 -8.34
N SER A 497 -13.53 -25.24 -9.19
CA SER A 497 -13.87 -26.46 -9.96
C SER A 497 -14.32 -26.13 -11.38
N GLY A 498 -14.69 -27.14 -12.19
CA GLY A 498 -15.07 -26.95 -13.59
C GLY A 498 -13.89 -26.54 -14.46
N THR A 499 -14.08 -25.63 -15.40
CA THR A 499 -13.04 -25.09 -16.30
C THR A 499 -12.76 -23.62 -16.00
N VAL A 500 -12.79 -23.25 -14.71
CA VAL A 500 -12.42 -21.90 -14.25
C VAL A 500 -11.01 -21.55 -14.72
N ARG A 501 -10.79 -20.29 -15.08
CA ARG A 501 -9.48 -19.76 -15.48
C ARG A 501 -9.10 -18.60 -14.58
N VAL A 502 -7.91 -18.66 -14.00
CA VAL A 502 -7.29 -17.58 -13.22
C VAL A 502 -6.05 -17.15 -13.99
N GLU A 503 -6.07 -15.96 -14.57
CA GLU A 503 -5.11 -15.49 -15.57
C GLU A 503 -4.43 -14.18 -15.14
N GLY A 504 -3.39 -13.79 -15.89
CA GLY A 504 -2.64 -12.58 -15.60
C GLY A 504 -1.98 -12.63 -14.23
N THR A 505 -2.16 -11.57 -13.44
CA THR A 505 -1.68 -11.44 -12.06
C THR A 505 -2.83 -11.51 -11.05
N ALA A 506 -3.96 -12.11 -11.43
CA ALA A 506 -5.13 -12.22 -10.56
C ALA A 506 -4.82 -12.90 -9.21
N ARG A 507 -5.43 -12.39 -8.15
CA ARG A 507 -5.33 -12.90 -6.77
C ARG A 507 -6.72 -13.23 -6.25
N LEU A 508 -6.95 -14.49 -5.86
CA LEU A 508 -8.20 -14.96 -5.28
C LEU A 508 -7.96 -15.41 -3.84
N GLU A 509 -8.80 -14.95 -2.91
CA GLU A 509 -8.75 -15.35 -1.50
C GLU A 509 -10.13 -15.75 -0.99
N SER A 510 -10.25 -17.00 -0.52
CA SER A 510 -11.51 -17.57 -0.02
C SER A 510 -12.68 -17.49 -1.02
N VAL A 511 -12.39 -17.68 -2.31
CA VAL A 511 -13.35 -17.62 -3.42
C VAL A 511 -13.88 -19.02 -3.75
N THR A 512 -15.20 -19.17 -3.90
CA THR A 512 -15.83 -20.38 -4.47
C THR A 512 -16.21 -20.12 -5.93
N ALA A 513 -15.65 -20.89 -6.87
CA ALA A 513 -15.97 -20.76 -8.30
C ALA A 513 -16.13 -22.09 -9.02
N SER A 514 -17.00 -22.13 -10.03
CA SER A 514 -17.26 -23.30 -10.87
C SER A 514 -17.59 -22.92 -12.32
N SER A 515 -17.90 -23.92 -13.17
CA SER A 515 -18.25 -23.72 -14.58
C SER A 515 -17.11 -23.08 -15.40
N THR A 516 -17.35 -22.02 -16.17
CA THR A 516 -16.39 -21.41 -17.10
C THR A 516 -16.01 -19.98 -16.71
N VAL A 517 -16.06 -19.64 -15.42
CA VAL A 517 -15.72 -18.30 -14.92
C VAL A 517 -14.25 -17.96 -15.24
N VAL A 518 -14.00 -16.72 -15.65
CA VAL A 518 -12.66 -16.20 -15.91
C VAL A 518 -12.35 -15.07 -14.94
N PHE A 519 -11.24 -15.22 -14.21
CA PHE A 519 -10.59 -14.17 -13.44
C PHE A 519 -9.33 -13.74 -14.20
N SER A 520 -9.22 -12.48 -14.61
CA SER A 520 -8.12 -12.00 -15.47
C SER A 520 -7.58 -10.63 -15.07
N GLY A 521 -6.50 -10.19 -15.72
CA GLY A 521 -5.83 -8.94 -15.40
C GLY A 521 -5.14 -8.99 -14.04
N ASP A 522 -5.20 -7.90 -13.28
CA ASP A 522 -4.69 -7.81 -11.90
C ASP A 522 -5.84 -7.80 -10.87
N CYS A 523 -6.93 -8.53 -11.15
CA CYS A 523 -8.08 -8.53 -10.26
C CYS A 523 -7.76 -9.16 -8.90
N ASN A 524 -8.40 -8.62 -7.86
CA ASN A 524 -8.15 -8.99 -6.47
C ASN A 524 -9.47 -9.38 -5.80
N VAL A 525 -9.83 -10.65 -5.79
CA VAL A 525 -11.15 -11.09 -5.31
C VAL A 525 -11.05 -11.71 -3.93
N TYR A 526 -11.97 -11.31 -3.03
CA TYR A 526 -12.04 -11.81 -1.66
C TYR A 526 -13.46 -12.28 -1.32
N GLY A 527 -13.57 -13.55 -0.91
CA GLY A 527 -14.85 -14.18 -0.61
C GLY A 527 -15.67 -14.54 -1.85
N GLY A 528 -16.84 -15.14 -1.62
CA GLY A 528 -17.90 -15.20 -2.63
C GLY A 528 -18.13 -16.47 -3.42
N THR A 529 -19.27 -16.50 -4.12
CA THR A 529 -19.65 -17.59 -5.03
C THR A 529 -19.79 -17.09 -6.48
N TYR A 530 -19.11 -17.75 -7.41
CA TYR A 530 -19.10 -17.41 -8.83
C TYR A 530 -19.39 -18.66 -9.69
N SER A 531 -20.26 -18.56 -10.67
CA SER A 531 -20.62 -19.70 -11.54
C SER A 531 -21.01 -19.24 -12.95
N GLY A 532 -21.37 -20.17 -13.84
CA GLY A 532 -21.73 -19.84 -15.23
C GLY A 532 -20.51 -19.39 -16.05
N SER A 533 -20.62 -18.24 -16.72
CA SER A 533 -19.63 -17.74 -17.69
C SER A 533 -19.17 -16.31 -17.39
N ALA A 534 -19.09 -15.95 -16.10
CA ALA A 534 -18.78 -14.59 -15.68
C ALA A 534 -17.31 -14.23 -16.00
N GLN A 535 -17.08 -12.96 -16.32
CA GLN A 535 -15.74 -12.41 -16.54
C GLN A 535 -15.45 -11.37 -15.48
N ILE A 536 -14.48 -11.66 -14.62
CA ILE A 536 -14.03 -10.82 -13.52
C ILE A 536 -12.62 -10.35 -13.86
N THR A 537 -12.47 -9.09 -14.24
CA THR A 537 -11.20 -8.55 -14.72
C THR A 537 -10.85 -7.23 -14.03
N ASP A 538 -9.64 -6.75 -14.34
CA ASP A 538 -9.13 -5.44 -13.99
C ASP A 538 -9.07 -5.25 -12.47
N GLY A 539 -9.85 -4.37 -11.85
CA GLY A 539 -9.71 -4.05 -10.43
C GLY A 539 -10.55 -4.88 -9.45
N ALA A 540 -11.38 -5.83 -9.87
CA ALA A 540 -12.50 -6.35 -9.04
C ALA A 540 -12.14 -6.86 -7.62
N VAL A 541 -12.74 -6.30 -6.55
CA VAL A 541 -12.97 -6.91 -5.20
C VAL A 541 -14.51 -6.90 -5.02
N LEU A 542 -15.26 -7.96 -4.68
CA LEU A 542 -16.75 -7.84 -4.60
C LEU A 542 -17.30 -8.69 -3.44
N THR A 543 -17.90 -8.10 -2.40
CA THR A 543 -18.14 -8.72 -1.06
C THR A 543 -19.58 -8.50 -0.57
N ASN A 544 -20.64 -9.24 -0.91
CA ASN A 544 -21.02 -10.59 -0.46
C ASN A 544 -21.77 -11.34 -1.59
N CYS A 545 -21.37 -11.06 -2.83
CA CYS A 545 -21.38 -11.90 -4.04
C CYS A 545 -22.15 -13.24 -4.08
N THR A 546 -23.04 -13.38 -5.07
CA THR A 546 -23.26 -14.58 -5.90
C THR A 546 -23.45 -14.16 -7.36
N ILE A 547 -22.50 -14.41 -8.27
CA ILE A 547 -22.59 -13.94 -9.68
C ILE A 547 -22.60 -15.14 -10.65
N SER A 548 -23.50 -15.14 -11.63
CA SER A 548 -23.70 -16.21 -12.62
C SER A 548 -23.96 -15.67 -14.03
N GLY A 549 -23.92 -16.54 -15.07
CA GLY A 549 -24.14 -16.17 -16.47
C GLY A 549 -23.00 -15.30 -17.07
N ASN A 550 -23.30 -14.51 -18.11
CA ASN A 550 -22.33 -13.70 -18.88
C ASN A 550 -22.05 -12.30 -18.29
N THR A 551 -22.11 -12.15 -16.97
CA THR A 551 -21.80 -10.88 -16.27
C THR A 551 -20.33 -10.49 -16.49
N ILE A 552 -20.06 -9.22 -16.75
CA ILE A 552 -18.70 -8.68 -16.95
C ILE A 552 -18.42 -7.62 -15.87
N CYS A 553 -17.51 -7.94 -14.95
CA CYS A 553 -16.95 -7.00 -13.99
C CYS A 553 -15.58 -6.53 -14.51
N ARG A 554 -15.43 -5.24 -14.82
CA ARG A 554 -14.23 -4.66 -15.42
C ARG A 554 -13.91 -3.26 -14.90
N ASP A 555 -12.92 -2.60 -15.49
CA ASP A 555 -12.41 -1.31 -15.04
C ASP A 555 -11.99 -1.39 -13.55
N ASN A 556 -12.49 -0.59 -12.62
CA ASN A 556 -12.10 -0.70 -11.19
C ASN A 556 -13.22 -1.18 -10.26
N ALA A 557 -13.98 -2.19 -10.64
CA ALA A 557 -15.10 -2.67 -9.83
C ALA A 557 -14.70 -2.94 -8.35
N TRP A 558 -15.41 -2.36 -7.39
CA TRP A 558 -15.50 -2.84 -6.01
C TRP A 558 -16.95 -2.67 -5.60
N ALA A 559 -17.62 -3.72 -5.12
CA ALA A 559 -19.06 -3.70 -4.86
C ALA A 559 -19.37 -4.56 -3.62
N TRP A 560 -20.20 -4.05 -2.72
CA TRP A 560 -20.44 -4.69 -1.42
C TRP A 560 -21.91 -5.10 -1.29
N GLY A 561 -22.18 -6.38 -0.98
CA GLY A 561 -23.51 -6.99 -0.80
C GLY A 561 -24.11 -7.73 -2.02
N THR A 562 -23.31 -8.08 -3.03
CA THR A 562 -23.77 -8.28 -4.42
C THR A 562 -24.40 -9.66 -4.78
N THR A 563 -25.32 -9.76 -5.74
CA THR A 563 -25.71 -11.01 -6.43
C THR A 563 -26.20 -10.67 -7.85
N TYR A 564 -25.70 -11.29 -8.94
CA TYR A 564 -26.12 -10.99 -10.32
C TYR A 564 -26.11 -12.25 -11.23
N GLY A 565 -27.19 -12.61 -11.91
CA GLY A 565 -27.28 -13.86 -12.68
C GLY A 565 -27.88 -13.77 -14.09
N GLY A 566 -27.21 -13.06 -15.02
CA GLY A 566 -27.34 -13.13 -16.50
C GLY A 566 -28.64 -12.62 -17.17
N THR A 567 -28.68 -12.12 -18.41
CA THR A 567 -27.66 -12.00 -19.46
C THR A 567 -27.35 -10.53 -19.86
N GLY A 568 -26.17 -9.99 -19.53
CA GLY A 568 -25.70 -8.69 -20.05
C GLY A 568 -25.45 -7.58 -19.03
N VAL A 569 -25.26 -7.88 -17.74
CA VAL A 569 -24.81 -6.89 -16.75
C VAL A 569 -23.32 -6.63 -16.94
N VAL A 570 -22.96 -5.38 -17.24
CA VAL A 570 -21.57 -4.90 -17.29
C VAL A 570 -21.39 -3.88 -16.19
N LEU A 571 -20.51 -4.15 -15.23
CA LEU A 571 -20.20 -3.23 -14.14
C LEU A 571 -18.72 -2.87 -14.11
N GLY A 572 -18.43 -1.66 -13.63
CA GLY A 572 -17.07 -1.17 -13.49
C GLY A 572 -17.00 0.21 -12.86
N GLY A 573 -15.80 0.78 -12.85
CA GLY A 573 -15.61 2.16 -12.41
C GLY A 573 -15.79 2.42 -10.91
N ASP A 574 -15.65 1.40 -10.05
CA ASP A 574 -15.90 1.48 -8.60
C ASP A 574 -17.34 1.89 -8.24
N VAL A 575 -18.28 1.32 -9.00
CA VAL A 575 -19.71 1.50 -8.77
C VAL A 575 -20.19 0.80 -7.50
N GLU A 576 -20.92 1.52 -6.67
CA GLU A 576 -21.60 0.99 -5.48
C GLU A 576 -23.09 0.81 -5.79
N ILE A 577 -23.48 -0.38 -6.23
CA ILE A 577 -24.88 -0.76 -6.52
C ILE A 577 -25.28 -2.05 -5.81
N GLY A 578 -26.54 -2.13 -5.38
CA GLY A 578 -27.17 -3.32 -4.80
C GLY A 578 -27.45 -4.45 -5.81
N ASN A 579 -28.31 -5.41 -5.45
CA ASN A 579 -28.68 -6.55 -6.33
C ASN A 579 -29.40 -6.07 -7.61
N CYS A 580 -29.02 -6.63 -8.77
CA CYS A 580 -29.43 -6.16 -10.09
C CYS A 580 -29.51 -7.27 -11.14
N SER A 581 -30.70 -7.56 -11.66
CA SER A 581 -30.88 -8.54 -12.75
C SER A 581 -31.12 -7.90 -14.12
N THR A 582 -31.17 -6.58 -14.21
CA THR A 582 -31.42 -5.85 -15.47
C THR A 582 -30.15 -5.74 -16.29
N ALA A 583 -30.17 -6.25 -17.53
CA ALA A 583 -29.06 -6.10 -18.48
C ALA A 583 -28.76 -4.61 -18.74
N GLY A 584 -27.49 -4.21 -18.71
CA GLY A 584 -27.10 -2.81 -18.79
C GLY A 584 -25.65 -2.56 -18.40
N TYR A 585 -25.22 -1.30 -18.55
CA TYR A 585 -23.88 -0.81 -18.24
C TYR A 585 -23.91 0.09 -17.00
N TYR A 586 -23.32 -0.40 -15.92
CA TYR A 586 -23.27 0.24 -14.61
C TYR A 586 -21.83 0.66 -14.29
N LEU A 587 -21.45 1.84 -14.75
CA LEU A 587 -20.10 2.39 -14.58
C LEU A 587 -20.04 3.53 -13.54
N GLN A 588 -21.16 3.78 -12.84
CA GLN A 588 -21.37 4.98 -12.04
C GLN A 588 -22.33 4.66 -10.90
N THR A 589 -22.04 5.16 -9.69
CA THR A 589 -22.95 5.08 -8.54
C THR A 589 -24.25 5.83 -8.86
N PRO A 590 -25.44 5.25 -8.63
CA PRO A 590 -26.70 5.95 -8.79
C PRO A 590 -26.73 7.25 -8.01
N HIS A 591 -26.94 8.36 -8.70
CA HIS A 591 -27.02 9.67 -8.08
C HIS A 591 -27.85 10.63 -8.94
N THR A 592 -28.52 11.59 -8.31
CA THR A 592 -29.34 12.57 -9.05
C THR A 592 -28.49 13.44 -9.98
N ASN A 593 -27.24 13.73 -9.61
CA ASN A 593 -26.35 14.61 -10.40
C ASN A 593 -25.85 13.97 -11.70
N ASN A 594 -25.81 12.64 -11.79
CA ASN A 594 -25.33 11.93 -12.97
C ASN A 594 -26.46 11.29 -13.80
N GLY A 595 -27.72 11.49 -13.38
CA GLY A 595 -28.90 10.98 -14.10
C GLY A 595 -29.00 9.46 -14.12
N ARG A 596 -28.40 8.78 -13.14
CA ARG A 596 -28.43 7.31 -12.97
C ARG A 596 -29.36 6.93 -11.85
N ALA A 597 -30.16 5.89 -12.08
CA ALA A 597 -30.98 5.24 -11.07
C ALA A 597 -30.46 3.82 -10.83
N GLU A 598 -30.83 3.22 -9.68
CA GLU A 598 -30.53 1.82 -9.41
C GLU A 598 -31.12 0.93 -10.51
N CYS A 599 -30.29 0.06 -11.11
CA CYS A 599 -30.70 -0.92 -12.11
C CYS A 599 -31.43 -0.37 -13.35
N ASP A 600 -31.05 0.82 -13.81
CA ASP A 600 -31.69 1.52 -14.93
C ASP A 600 -31.59 0.84 -16.31
N GLY A 601 -30.80 -0.22 -16.46
CA GLY A 601 -30.71 -1.00 -17.70
C GLY A 601 -30.14 -0.24 -18.90
N LYS A 602 -29.50 0.92 -18.68
CA LYS A 602 -28.98 1.75 -19.78
C LYS A 602 -27.87 1.03 -20.54
N GLY A 603 -27.95 1.04 -21.87
CA GLY A 603 -27.01 0.38 -22.77
C GLY A 603 -25.67 1.11 -22.91
N ALA A 604 -24.73 0.49 -23.63
CA ALA A 604 -23.38 1.03 -23.86
C ALA A 604 -23.38 2.40 -24.57
N SER A 605 -24.35 2.62 -25.46
CA SER A 605 -24.48 3.85 -26.27
C SER A 605 -25.29 4.94 -25.58
N ASP A 606 -25.81 4.71 -24.37
CA ASP A 606 -26.47 5.75 -23.60
C ASP A 606 -25.46 6.87 -23.29
N ALA A 607 -25.90 8.13 -23.41
CA ALA A 607 -25.01 9.27 -23.22
C ALA A 607 -24.29 9.22 -21.87
N SER A 608 -24.93 8.73 -20.80
CA SER A 608 -24.28 8.59 -19.49
C SER A 608 -23.09 7.63 -19.49
N ASN A 609 -23.07 6.63 -20.38
CA ASN A 609 -21.99 5.64 -20.51
C ASN A 609 -20.94 6.03 -21.57
N THR A 610 -21.17 7.10 -22.33
CA THR A 610 -20.16 7.67 -23.22
C THR A 610 -19.01 8.25 -22.43
N ASP A 611 -17.82 7.72 -22.70
CA ASP A 611 -16.59 8.14 -22.07
C ASP A 611 -16.12 9.49 -22.61
N ILE A 612 -15.79 10.44 -21.74
CA ILE A 612 -15.27 11.76 -22.15
C ILE A 612 -13.84 11.66 -22.69
N ASN A 613 -13.15 10.57 -22.38
CA ASN A 613 -11.78 10.33 -22.82
C ASN A 613 -11.80 9.68 -24.21
N THR A 614 -11.08 10.27 -25.17
CA THR A 614 -11.03 9.72 -26.52
C THR A 614 -10.30 8.36 -26.55
N THR A 615 -10.63 7.52 -27.52
CA THR A 615 -9.92 6.27 -27.75
C THR A 615 -8.54 6.54 -28.35
N TYR A 616 -7.55 5.73 -27.98
CA TYR A 616 -6.18 5.84 -28.44
C TYR A 616 -5.62 4.47 -28.84
N SER A 617 -4.50 4.47 -29.55
CA SER A 617 -3.74 3.27 -29.93
C SER A 617 -2.34 3.36 -29.37
N ASN A 618 -1.70 2.21 -29.16
CA ASN A 618 -0.33 2.18 -28.66
C ASN A 618 0.61 2.91 -29.62
N PHE A 619 1.62 3.59 -29.07
CA PHE A 619 2.70 4.18 -29.83
C PHE A 619 3.50 3.09 -30.59
N THR A 620 4.17 3.48 -31.66
CA THR A 620 5.10 2.58 -32.39
C THR A 620 6.43 2.44 -31.64
N ASP A 621 7.21 1.39 -31.93
CA ASP A 621 8.57 1.25 -31.37
C ASP A 621 9.47 2.43 -31.74
N ALA A 622 9.28 3.04 -32.91
CA ALA A 622 9.99 4.25 -33.32
C ALA A 622 9.66 5.46 -32.45
N GLN A 623 8.37 5.65 -32.10
CA GLN A 623 7.94 6.73 -31.20
C GLN A 623 8.38 6.52 -29.75
N MET A 624 8.64 5.27 -29.35
CA MET A 624 9.17 4.88 -28.03
C MET A 624 10.67 4.57 -28.07
N SER A 625 11.37 5.01 -29.13
CA SER A 625 12.82 4.86 -29.23
C SER A 625 13.54 5.85 -28.32
N TRP A 626 14.75 5.48 -27.91
CA TRP A 626 15.61 6.31 -27.10
C TRP A 626 16.35 7.34 -27.95
N THR A 627 16.50 8.54 -27.42
CA THR A 627 17.32 9.59 -28.03
C THR A 627 18.82 9.26 -27.87
N ALA A 628 19.20 8.78 -26.68
CA ALA A 628 20.47 8.11 -26.40
C ALA A 628 20.43 7.46 -25.01
N ILE A 629 20.80 6.18 -24.87
CA ILE A 629 21.09 5.61 -23.55
C ILE A 629 22.56 5.20 -23.48
N GLY A 630 23.25 5.76 -22.49
CA GLY A 630 24.46 5.18 -21.91
C GLY A 630 24.14 4.05 -20.94
N CYS A 631 23.63 2.95 -21.47
CA CYS A 631 23.90 1.65 -20.91
C CYS A 631 24.17 0.79 -22.13
N SER A 632 25.46 0.56 -22.42
CA SER A 632 25.83 -0.46 -23.36
C SER A 632 25.20 -1.75 -22.88
N THR A 633 24.10 -2.11 -23.51
CA THR A 633 23.68 -3.49 -23.65
C THR A 633 24.81 -4.21 -24.38
N GLY A 634 25.86 -4.56 -23.63
CA GLY A 634 26.15 -5.98 -23.58
C GLY A 634 24.88 -6.59 -23.04
N GLY A 635 23.91 -6.86 -23.93
CA GLY A 635 22.82 -7.75 -23.59
C GLY A 635 23.55 -8.98 -23.11
N THR A 636 23.50 -9.23 -21.81
CA THR A 636 23.87 -10.55 -21.32
C THR A 636 22.63 -11.39 -21.59
N THR A 637 22.37 -11.60 -22.89
CA THR A 637 21.93 -12.90 -23.33
C THR A 637 22.85 -13.87 -22.59
N THR A 638 22.26 -14.75 -21.78
CA THR A 638 23.02 -15.86 -21.22
C THR A 638 23.70 -16.52 -22.42
N SER A 639 25.02 -16.40 -22.52
CA SER A 639 25.78 -16.97 -23.62
C SER A 639 26.20 -18.38 -23.23
N ASN A 640 26.48 -19.21 -24.22
CA ASN A 640 27.15 -20.48 -23.94
C ASN A 640 28.57 -20.15 -23.44
N ILE A 641 28.79 -20.31 -22.14
CA ILE A 641 30.08 -20.07 -21.47
C ILE A 641 30.97 -21.32 -21.47
N ALA A 642 30.50 -22.47 -21.95
CA ALA A 642 31.29 -23.71 -22.01
C ALA A 642 32.60 -23.58 -22.82
N PRO A 643 32.65 -22.86 -23.97
CA PRO A 643 33.90 -22.67 -24.73
C PRO A 643 34.96 -21.84 -23.97
N LEU A 644 34.57 -21.16 -22.89
CA LEU A 644 35.49 -20.39 -22.04
C LEU A 644 36.10 -21.25 -20.92
N ALA A 645 35.61 -22.47 -20.72
CA ALA A 645 36.10 -23.37 -19.68
C ALA A 645 37.28 -24.22 -20.15
N ASN A 646 38.16 -24.55 -19.21
CA ASN A 646 39.06 -25.68 -19.38
C ASN A 646 38.29 -26.98 -19.05
N ALA A 647 38.18 -27.88 -20.03
CA ALA A 647 37.52 -29.17 -19.85
C ALA A 647 38.49 -30.20 -19.27
N THR A 648 38.08 -30.90 -18.21
CA THR A 648 38.78 -32.06 -17.65
C THR A 648 37.82 -33.23 -17.49
N THR A 649 38.33 -34.44 -17.35
CA THR A 649 37.51 -35.66 -17.22
C THR A 649 38.14 -36.66 -16.27
N SER A 650 37.33 -37.57 -15.74
CA SER A 650 37.82 -38.77 -15.04
C SER A 650 38.62 -39.69 -15.97
N TYR A 651 38.21 -39.81 -17.23
CA TYR A 651 38.84 -40.67 -18.23
C TYR A 651 38.30 -40.35 -19.64
N VAL A 652 39.18 -40.36 -20.65
CA VAL A 652 38.82 -40.30 -22.08
C VAL A 652 39.65 -41.32 -22.84
N SER A 653 39.05 -42.06 -23.77
CA SER A 653 39.77 -43.03 -24.61
C SER A 653 40.77 -42.32 -25.51
N SER A 654 41.90 -42.97 -25.85
CA SER A 654 42.99 -42.31 -26.58
C SER A 654 42.67 -41.88 -28.02
N TRP A 655 41.55 -42.36 -28.59
CA TRP A 655 41.04 -41.97 -29.91
C TRP A 655 39.82 -41.05 -29.84
N GLU A 656 39.36 -40.70 -28.64
CA GLU A 656 38.28 -39.74 -28.43
C GLU A 656 38.84 -38.36 -28.10
N THR A 657 38.01 -37.33 -28.26
CA THR A 657 38.41 -35.93 -28.21
C THR A 657 37.68 -35.22 -27.08
N LEU A 658 38.36 -34.97 -25.95
CA LEU A 658 37.76 -34.28 -24.80
C LEU A 658 37.26 -32.88 -25.16
N SER A 659 37.97 -32.14 -26.01
CA SER A 659 37.57 -30.77 -26.41
C SER A 659 36.29 -30.72 -27.24
N ALA A 660 35.79 -31.85 -27.76
CA ALA A 660 34.52 -31.89 -28.48
C ALA A 660 33.35 -31.50 -27.57
N VAL A 661 33.46 -31.64 -26.24
CA VAL A 661 32.36 -31.29 -25.33
C VAL A 661 32.07 -29.79 -25.27
N ASN A 662 33.00 -28.92 -25.67
CA ASN A 662 32.84 -27.47 -25.58
C ASN A 662 33.37 -26.71 -26.81
N ASP A 663 33.35 -27.35 -27.98
CA ASP A 663 33.82 -26.73 -29.23
C ASP A 663 32.75 -25.84 -29.90
N GLY A 664 31.51 -25.87 -29.39
CA GLY A 664 30.40 -25.07 -29.89
C GLY A 664 29.67 -25.71 -31.09
N TYR A 665 30.00 -26.95 -31.44
CA TYR A 665 29.36 -27.67 -32.54
C TYR A 665 27.90 -28.01 -32.21
N THR A 666 27.07 -28.19 -33.24
CA THR A 666 25.69 -28.67 -33.10
C THR A 666 25.57 -30.02 -33.79
N PRO A 667 25.55 -31.14 -33.05
CA PRO A 667 25.48 -32.48 -33.63
C PRO A 667 24.18 -32.73 -34.41
N ALA A 668 24.29 -33.42 -35.54
CA ALA A 668 23.13 -33.81 -36.35
C ALA A 668 22.35 -34.99 -35.75
N ASN A 669 23.03 -35.88 -35.01
CA ASN A 669 22.46 -37.03 -34.29
C ASN A 669 23.47 -37.53 -33.23
N SER A 670 23.04 -38.44 -32.36
CA SER A 670 23.87 -38.96 -31.26
C SER A 670 25.07 -39.82 -31.70
N ASN A 671 25.23 -40.15 -32.98
CA ASN A 671 26.43 -40.82 -33.52
C ASN A 671 27.26 -39.90 -34.45
N ASP A 672 27.01 -38.60 -34.42
CA ASP A 672 27.72 -37.63 -35.24
C ASP A 672 29.11 -37.32 -34.67
N LYS A 673 30.12 -38.06 -35.15
CA LYS A 673 31.52 -37.86 -34.78
C LYS A 673 32.29 -36.90 -35.70
N THR A 674 31.63 -36.15 -36.56
CA THR A 674 32.31 -35.32 -37.57
C THR A 674 33.20 -34.22 -36.95
N HIS A 675 32.93 -33.83 -35.70
CA HIS A 675 33.71 -32.90 -34.91
C HIS A 675 34.41 -33.55 -33.69
N GLY A 676 34.52 -34.88 -33.70
CA GLY A 676 34.97 -35.66 -32.56
C GLY A 676 33.85 -35.95 -31.56
N ALA A 677 34.17 -36.73 -30.52
CA ALA A 677 33.27 -37.02 -29.43
C ALA A 677 34.11 -37.22 -28.16
N TYR A 678 33.54 -36.90 -27.01
CA TYR A 678 34.04 -37.46 -25.76
C TYR A 678 33.45 -38.85 -25.56
N GLY A 679 34.30 -39.82 -25.25
CA GLY A 679 33.92 -41.17 -24.85
C GLY A 679 34.94 -41.74 -23.87
N ASN A 680 34.45 -42.52 -22.90
CA ASN A 680 35.28 -43.07 -21.82
C ASN A 680 35.42 -44.60 -21.91
N TRP A 681 35.52 -45.14 -23.11
CA TRP A 681 35.70 -46.58 -23.33
C TRP A 681 37.07 -47.08 -22.85
N ASN A 682 37.20 -48.19 -22.09
CA ASN A 682 36.15 -49.12 -21.66
C ASN A 682 35.93 -49.07 -20.14
N ASN A 683 34.93 -48.33 -19.66
CA ASN A 683 34.61 -48.18 -18.23
C ASN A 683 33.13 -48.45 -17.90
N PRO A 684 32.61 -49.67 -18.16
CA PRO A 684 31.20 -49.99 -17.93
C PRO A 684 30.86 -50.00 -16.44
N ASN A 685 29.62 -49.70 -16.11
CA ASN A 685 29.08 -49.72 -14.74
C ASN A 685 29.91 -48.92 -13.72
N SER A 686 30.51 -47.81 -14.17
CA SER A 686 31.28 -46.91 -13.32
C SER A 686 30.84 -45.47 -13.52
N THR A 687 30.89 -44.67 -12.46
CA THR A 687 30.58 -43.24 -12.56
C THR A 687 31.78 -42.50 -13.12
N GLN A 688 31.55 -41.79 -14.21
CA GLN A 688 32.53 -41.01 -14.94
C GLN A 688 32.05 -39.56 -14.99
N TRP A 689 32.97 -38.62 -15.11
CA TRP A 689 32.63 -37.20 -15.08
C TRP A 689 33.40 -36.41 -16.11
N VAL A 690 32.75 -35.39 -16.66
CA VAL A 690 33.39 -34.29 -17.42
C VAL A 690 33.14 -33.01 -16.64
N GLN A 691 34.17 -32.17 -16.52
CA GLN A 691 34.18 -30.98 -15.69
C GLN A 691 34.63 -29.77 -16.49
N TYR A 692 34.02 -28.64 -16.19
CA TYR A 692 34.44 -27.31 -16.60
C TYR A 692 35.04 -26.54 -15.42
N ASP A 693 36.21 -25.98 -15.65
CA ASP A 693 36.86 -24.98 -14.81
C ASP A 693 36.96 -23.66 -15.56
N TRP A 694 36.34 -22.62 -15.02
CA TRP A 694 36.48 -21.25 -15.51
C TRP A 694 37.50 -20.48 -14.66
N THR A 695 38.20 -19.52 -15.28
CA THR A 695 39.15 -18.63 -14.59
C THR A 695 38.48 -17.64 -13.63
N GLN A 696 37.15 -17.48 -13.71
CA GLN A 696 36.33 -16.61 -12.88
C GLN A 696 34.96 -17.26 -12.60
N PRO A 697 34.25 -16.87 -11.52
CA PRO A 697 32.90 -17.37 -11.27
C PRO A 697 31.88 -16.83 -12.28
N TYR A 698 30.91 -17.69 -12.63
CA TYR A 698 29.76 -17.35 -13.46
C TYR A 698 28.48 -17.63 -12.68
N GLN A 699 27.44 -16.83 -12.94
CA GLN A 699 26.07 -17.14 -12.55
C GLN A 699 25.45 -17.99 -13.66
N ILE A 700 25.19 -19.26 -13.37
CA ILE A 700 24.71 -20.26 -14.34
C ILE A 700 23.22 -20.48 -14.12
N SER A 701 22.41 -20.42 -15.18
CA SER A 701 20.95 -20.57 -15.10
C SER A 701 20.38 -21.78 -15.86
N SER A 702 21.14 -22.33 -16.82
CA SER A 702 20.74 -23.51 -17.58
C SER A 702 21.94 -24.25 -18.15
N THR A 703 21.76 -25.52 -18.45
CA THR A 703 22.77 -26.35 -19.14
C THR A 703 22.10 -27.34 -20.08
N GLU A 704 22.82 -27.75 -21.11
CA GLU A 704 22.31 -28.57 -22.21
C GLU A 704 23.39 -29.58 -22.62
N VAL A 705 23.05 -30.88 -22.60
CA VAL A 705 23.98 -31.96 -22.98
C VAL A 705 23.45 -32.71 -24.20
N TYR A 706 24.33 -32.91 -25.18
CA TYR A 706 24.10 -33.81 -26.31
C TYR A 706 24.89 -35.10 -26.09
N TRP A 707 24.21 -36.23 -25.94
CA TRP A 707 24.84 -37.51 -25.64
C TRP A 707 25.40 -38.18 -26.91
N PHE A 708 26.61 -38.75 -26.79
CA PHE A 708 27.22 -39.61 -27.81
C PHE A 708 26.81 -41.07 -27.56
N ASP A 709 26.42 -41.74 -28.63
CA ASP A 709 25.94 -43.12 -28.64
C ASP A 709 26.29 -43.78 -29.98
N ASP A 710 27.27 -44.69 -29.98
CA ASP A 710 27.77 -45.39 -31.17
C ASP A 710 27.03 -46.71 -31.46
N ALA A 711 25.96 -46.99 -30.72
CA ALA A 711 25.25 -48.27 -30.70
C ALA A 711 26.17 -49.48 -30.40
N GLY A 712 27.34 -49.25 -29.81
CA GLY A 712 28.38 -50.23 -29.53
C GLY A 712 28.97 -50.04 -28.13
N GLY A 713 30.25 -49.65 -28.06
CA GLY A 713 31.01 -49.57 -26.80
C GLY A 713 30.69 -48.34 -25.95
N VAL A 714 30.09 -47.30 -26.55
CA VAL A 714 29.75 -46.03 -25.89
C VAL A 714 28.27 -45.75 -26.10
N LEU A 715 27.50 -45.71 -25.02
CA LEU A 715 26.05 -45.52 -25.05
C LEU A 715 25.63 -44.30 -24.24
N THR A 716 24.42 -43.83 -24.51
CA THR A 716 23.73 -42.83 -23.69
C THR A 716 23.73 -43.28 -22.21
N PRO A 717 24.02 -42.41 -21.23
CA PRO A 717 24.05 -42.81 -19.83
C PRO A 717 22.71 -43.37 -19.35
N THR A 718 22.73 -44.29 -18.39
CA THR A 718 21.54 -44.72 -17.64
C THR A 718 21.21 -43.72 -16.53
N THR A 719 22.22 -43.05 -15.97
CA THR A 719 22.08 -41.96 -15.00
C THR A 719 23.00 -40.81 -15.34
N ALA A 720 22.50 -39.58 -15.27
CA ALA A 720 23.30 -38.37 -15.47
C ALA A 720 22.79 -37.24 -14.56
N SER A 721 23.71 -36.48 -13.96
CA SER A 721 23.40 -35.32 -13.13
C SER A 721 24.44 -34.21 -13.27
N ILE A 722 24.01 -32.97 -13.07
CA ILE A 722 24.90 -31.81 -13.03
C ILE A 722 25.21 -31.50 -11.58
N GLN A 723 26.47 -31.19 -11.28
CA GLN A 723 26.95 -30.83 -9.95
C GLN A 723 27.81 -29.58 -10.04
N TYR A 724 27.73 -28.71 -9.03
CA TYR A 724 28.59 -27.53 -8.92
C TYR A 724 29.55 -27.67 -7.74
N TRP A 725 30.70 -27.02 -7.82
CA TRP A 725 31.65 -26.97 -6.72
C TRP A 725 31.25 -25.87 -5.73
N ASN A 726 30.95 -26.26 -4.49
CA ASN A 726 30.76 -25.31 -3.41
C ASN A 726 32.11 -25.03 -2.73
N SER A 727 32.70 -23.86 -3.03
CA SER A 727 34.00 -23.46 -2.49
C SER A 727 34.02 -23.28 -0.97
N THR A 728 32.87 -22.95 -0.35
CA THR A 728 32.75 -22.82 1.11
C THR A 728 32.85 -24.17 1.82
N THR A 729 32.26 -25.20 1.24
CA THR A 729 32.24 -26.56 1.83
C THR A 729 33.29 -27.50 1.25
N ALA A 730 34.04 -27.05 0.24
CA ALA A 730 34.99 -27.86 -0.54
C ALA A 730 34.39 -29.20 -1.04
N ALA A 731 33.12 -29.15 -1.49
CA ALA A 731 32.37 -30.34 -1.90
C ALA A 731 31.55 -30.09 -3.17
N TRP A 732 31.30 -31.16 -3.92
CA TRP A 732 30.39 -31.14 -5.06
C TRP A 732 28.94 -31.32 -4.61
N VAL A 733 28.06 -30.45 -5.09
CA VAL A 733 26.64 -30.45 -4.75
C VAL A 733 25.82 -30.67 -6.04
N THR A 734 24.89 -31.62 -6.00
CA THR A 734 24.04 -31.97 -7.14
C THR A 734 22.96 -30.92 -7.38
N LEU A 735 22.87 -30.42 -8.62
CA LEU A 735 21.86 -29.46 -9.08
C LEU A 735 20.59 -30.14 -9.61
N GLY A 736 20.73 -31.32 -10.22
CA GLY A 736 19.61 -32.06 -10.78
C GLY A 736 20.02 -33.13 -11.78
N SER A 737 19.07 -34.00 -12.15
CA SER A 737 19.26 -35.03 -13.18
C SER A 737 19.08 -34.45 -14.59
N VAL A 738 19.94 -34.85 -15.53
CA VAL A 738 19.84 -34.43 -16.93
C VAL A 738 18.97 -35.42 -17.71
N PRO A 739 18.08 -34.96 -18.61
CA PRO A 739 17.40 -35.83 -19.58
C PRO A 739 18.41 -36.61 -20.45
N ARG A 740 17.99 -37.75 -20.99
CA ARG A 740 18.85 -38.73 -21.68
C ARG A 740 18.25 -39.18 -23.00
N VAL A 741 17.63 -38.25 -23.71
CA VAL A 741 16.99 -38.45 -25.01
C VAL A 741 18.09 -38.42 -26.08
N LYS A 742 18.12 -39.44 -26.95
CA LYS A 742 19.01 -39.48 -28.12
C LYS A 742 18.59 -38.43 -29.15
N ASP A 743 19.54 -38.00 -29.98
CA ASP A 743 19.31 -37.08 -31.09
C ASP A 743 18.69 -35.74 -30.66
N ALA A 744 19.01 -35.31 -29.43
CA ALA A 744 18.39 -34.14 -28.82
C ALA A 744 19.32 -33.41 -27.84
N ASN A 745 19.07 -32.11 -27.73
CA ASN A 745 19.63 -31.23 -26.71
C ASN A 745 18.93 -31.47 -25.37
N ASN A 746 19.61 -32.12 -24.41
CA ASN A 746 19.03 -32.44 -23.11
C ASN A 746 19.23 -31.29 -22.13
N VAL A 747 18.19 -30.48 -21.98
CA VAL A 747 18.21 -29.25 -21.17
C VAL A 747 17.88 -29.52 -19.71
N LEU A 748 18.67 -28.96 -18.80
CA LEU A 748 18.39 -28.84 -17.37
C LEU A 748 18.41 -27.35 -16.97
N THR A 749 17.23 -26.80 -16.69
CA THR A 749 17.10 -25.47 -16.08
C THR A 749 17.36 -25.56 -14.58
N ILE A 750 18.15 -24.64 -14.04
CA ILE A 750 18.56 -24.65 -12.63
C ILE A 750 18.22 -23.32 -11.95
N THR A 751 17.97 -23.37 -10.63
CA THR A 751 18.04 -22.16 -9.81
C THR A 751 19.44 -21.58 -9.94
N PRO A 752 19.61 -20.28 -10.27
CA PRO A 752 20.93 -19.77 -10.59
C PRO A 752 21.95 -19.99 -9.47
N VAL A 753 23.08 -20.60 -9.81
CA VAL A 753 24.19 -20.80 -8.88
C VAL A 753 25.42 -20.03 -9.36
N GLN A 754 26.18 -19.49 -8.40
CA GLN A 754 27.47 -18.87 -8.68
C GLN A 754 28.59 -19.88 -8.41
N THR A 755 29.35 -20.21 -9.45
CA THR A 755 30.47 -21.15 -9.34
C THR A 755 31.49 -20.88 -10.45
N SER A 756 32.75 -21.22 -10.19
CA SER A 756 33.79 -21.32 -11.23
C SER A 756 34.01 -22.75 -11.71
N ARG A 757 33.22 -23.73 -11.19
CA ARG A 757 33.31 -25.13 -11.60
C ARG A 757 31.96 -25.82 -11.67
N LEU A 758 31.75 -26.56 -12.76
CA LEU A 758 30.58 -27.39 -13.00
C LEU A 758 31.05 -28.75 -13.50
N ARG A 759 30.36 -29.84 -13.13
CA ARG A 759 30.63 -31.17 -13.70
C ARG A 759 29.34 -31.90 -14.04
N VAL A 760 29.37 -32.64 -15.13
CA VAL A 760 28.39 -33.67 -15.43
C VAL A 760 28.91 -35.00 -14.92
N SER A 761 28.13 -35.67 -14.07
CA SER A 761 28.42 -37.00 -13.53
C SER A 761 27.47 -37.99 -14.15
N MET A 762 28.01 -39.03 -14.79
CA MET A 762 27.26 -39.95 -15.64
C MET A 762 27.74 -41.39 -15.50
N LEU A 763 26.83 -42.34 -15.74
CA LEU A 763 27.09 -43.77 -15.69
C LEU A 763 26.16 -44.46 -16.69
N ASN A 764 26.66 -45.48 -17.37
CA ASN A 764 25.86 -46.51 -18.03
C ASN A 764 26.16 -47.86 -17.37
N THR A 765 25.12 -48.62 -17.02
CA THR A 765 25.26 -49.87 -16.26
C THR A 765 25.84 -51.03 -17.07
N THR A 766 25.93 -50.90 -18.39
CA THR A 766 26.30 -52.00 -19.31
C THR A 766 27.49 -51.67 -20.22
N GLN A 767 27.66 -50.41 -20.59
CA GLN A 767 28.70 -49.92 -21.49
C GLN A 767 29.30 -48.61 -20.98
N SER A 768 30.19 -48.01 -21.78
CA SER A 768 30.78 -46.68 -21.50
C SER A 768 29.81 -45.55 -21.89
N THR A 769 30.11 -44.30 -21.53
CA THR A 769 29.27 -43.11 -21.79
C THR A 769 30.01 -42.06 -22.62
N GLY A 770 29.27 -41.27 -23.40
CA GLY A 770 29.87 -40.20 -24.19
C GLY A 770 29.03 -38.93 -24.32
N ILE A 771 29.68 -37.85 -24.74
CA ILE A 771 29.10 -36.51 -24.93
C ILE A 771 29.62 -35.97 -26.26
N LEU A 772 28.71 -35.45 -27.09
CA LEU A 772 29.06 -34.74 -28.33
C LEU A 772 29.18 -33.24 -28.12
N GLU A 773 28.39 -32.65 -27.22
CA GLU A 773 28.43 -31.23 -26.90
C GLU A 773 27.80 -31.00 -25.51
N TRP A 774 28.37 -30.11 -24.71
CA TRP A 774 27.83 -29.71 -23.41
C TRP A 774 27.91 -28.20 -23.22
N ARG A 775 26.74 -27.56 -23.32
CA ARG A 775 26.56 -26.10 -23.22
C ARG A 775 26.14 -25.68 -21.83
N VAL A 776 26.62 -24.51 -21.43
CA VAL A 776 26.31 -23.91 -20.14
C VAL A 776 25.92 -22.46 -20.37
N LEU A 777 24.71 -22.09 -20.00
CA LEU A 777 24.22 -20.72 -20.16
C LEU A 777 24.44 -19.94 -18.87
N GLY A 778 25.25 -18.90 -18.96
CA GLY A 778 25.61 -18.10 -17.79
C GLY A 778 26.17 -16.73 -18.13
N ILE A 779 26.42 -15.95 -17.07
CA ILE A 779 26.97 -14.59 -17.16
C ILE A 779 28.13 -14.45 -16.17
N PRO A 780 29.20 -13.69 -16.50
CA PRO A 780 30.30 -13.45 -15.57
C PRO A 780 29.81 -12.81 -14.27
N VAL A 781 30.28 -13.28 -13.12
CA VAL A 781 30.06 -12.58 -11.85
C VAL A 781 31.07 -11.44 -11.77
N THR A 782 30.64 -10.20 -12.03
CA THR A 782 31.47 -9.02 -11.80
C THR A 782 31.58 -8.77 -10.30
N SER A 783 32.81 -8.62 -9.81
CA SER A 783 33.09 -8.51 -8.38
C SER A 783 32.51 -7.22 -7.79
N LEU A 784 31.38 -7.34 -7.06
CA LEU A 784 30.93 -6.42 -6.02
C LEU A 784 31.13 -7.12 -4.67
N SER A 785 32.17 -6.67 -3.95
CA SER A 785 32.50 -6.87 -2.51
C SER A 785 32.41 -8.27 -1.90
N ALA A 786 33.55 -8.70 -1.36
CA ALA A 786 33.68 -9.85 -0.47
C ALA A 786 32.64 -9.83 0.67
N ALA A 787 31.98 -10.98 0.86
CA ALA A 787 31.10 -11.24 1.97
C ALA A 787 31.89 -11.22 3.29
N THR A 788 31.52 -10.31 4.21
CA THR A 788 31.95 -10.39 5.59
C THR A 788 31.15 -11.48 6.29
N THR A 789 31.82 -12.60 6.54
CA THR A 789 31.40 -13.69 7.43
C THR A 789 31.15 -13.16 8.84
N MET A 790 29.89 -13.16 9.27
CA MET A 790 29.55 -13.12 10.69
C MET A 790 29.64 -14.54 11.23
N ALA A 791 30.75 -14.83 11.90
CA ALA A 791 30.96 -16.06 12.63
C ALA A 791 29.87 -16.24 13.70
N THR A 792 29.21 -17.40 13.68
CA THR A 792 28.46 -17.96 14.80
C THR A 792 29.40 -18.24 15.96
N PRO A 793 29.15 -17.75 17.19
CA PRO A 793 29.68 -18.37 18.38
C PRO A 793 28.79 -19.55 18.76
N VAL A 794 29.48 -20.68 18.84
CA VAL A 794 29.05 -21.97 19.38
C VAL A 794 28.39 -21.81 20.75
N VAL A 795 27.23 -22.45 20.91
CA VAL A 795 26.60 -22.73 22.20
C VAL A 795 27.56 -23.62 22.99
N THR A 796 28.12 -23.10 24.09
CA THR A 796 28.64 -23.94 25.17
C THR A 796 27.65 -23.87 26.32
N ASP A 797 27.10 -25.04 26.60
CA ASP A 797 26.27 -25.33 27.75
C ASP A 797 27.06 -25.06 29.04
N ASN A 798 26.50 -24.25 29.93
CA ASN A 798 26.93 -24.17 31.32
C ASN A 798 25.72 -23.75 32.17
N ASN A 799 25.03 -24.77 32.66
CA ASN A 799 24.14 -24.69 33.81
C ASN A 799 24.76 -23.87 34.95
N THR A 800 24.20 -22.70 35.21
CA THR A 800 24.13 -22.14 36.57
C THR A 800 22.86 -21.33 36.68
N VAL A 801 21.89 -21.86 37.43
CA VAL A 801 20.58 -21.25 37.69
C VAL A 801 20.78 -19.87 38.34
N LYS A 802 20.69 -18.80 37.54
CA LYS A 802 20.47 -17.43 38.00
C LYS A 802 19.02 -17.06 37.67
N ALA A 803 18.29 -16.59 38.68
CA ALA A 803 16.89 -16.17 38.56
C ALA A 803 16.71 -15.27 37.31
N THR A 804 15.89 -15.72 36.36
CA THR A 804 15.60 -14.97 35.13
C THR A 804 14.90 -13.67 35.53
N GLN A 805 15.56 -12.54 35.31
CA GLN A 805 14.99 -11.24 35.65
C GLN A 805 13.72 -11.01 34.81
N ALA A 806 12.60 -10.67 35.46
CA ALA A 806 11.30 -10.55 34.79
C ALA A 806 11.25 -9.46 33.71
N ILE A 807 12.12 -8.45 33.83
CA ILE A 807 12.47 -7.49 32.78
C ILE A 807 13.99 -7.47 32.64
N ALA A 808 14.49 -7.73 31.44
CA ALA A 808 15.90 -7.50 31.08
C ALA A 808 16.00 -6.30 30.13
N ILE A 809 16.98 -5.42 30.34
CA ILE A 809 17.21 -4.25 29.49
C ILE A 809 18.66 -4.31 28.98
N TYR A 810 18.85 -4.31 27.66
CA TYR A 810 20.19 -4.40 27.07
C TYR A 810 20.32 -3.58 25.77
N PRO A 811 21.38 -2.76 25.62
CA PRO A 811 22.34 -2.38 26.66
C PRO A 811 21.67 -1.52 27.76
N ASN A 812 22.22 -1.58 28.98
CA ASN A 812 21.84 -0.72 30.11
C ASN A 812 23.07 -0.52 31.01
N PRO A 813 23.72 0.67 31.01
CA PRO A 813 23.25 1.94 30.44
C PRO A 813 23.12 1.96 28.91
N ALA A 814 22.12 2.68 28.41
CA ALA A 814 21.82 2.84 26.99
C ALA A 814 22.20 4.24 26.49
N ARG A 815 22.72 4.35 25.26
CA ARG A 815 23.02 5.66 24.62
C ARG A 815 21.88 6.13 23.73
N ALA A 816 21.66 5.46 22.59
CA ALA A 816 20.61 5.81 21.63
C ALA A 816 19.40 4.88 21.69
N THR A 817 19.64 3.58 21.89
CA THR A 817 18.60 2.55 21.93
C THR A 817 18.89 1.50 23.00
N CYS A 818 17.83 0.88 23.53
CA CYS A 818 17.92 -0.34 24.32
C CYS A 818 16.76 -1.28 24.05
N THR A 819 17.01 -2.57 24.17
CA THR A 819 15.99 -3.61 24.11
C THR A 819 15.47 -3.91 25.50
N ILE A 820 14.15 -3.85 25.68
CA ILE A 820 13.45 -4.27 26.89
C ILE A 820 12.82 -5.64 26.60
N GLN A 821 13.31 -6.69 27.25
CA GLN A 821 12.78 -8.05 27.20
C GLN A 821 11.94 -8.33 28.44
N LEU A 822 10.76 -8.92 28.25
CA LEU A 822 9.75 -9.15 29.28
C LEU A 822 9.66 -10.64 29.63
N ASN A 823 10.80 -11.20 30.08
CA ASN A 823 10.97 -12.64 30.36
C ASN A 823 10.01 -13.17 31.44
N GLY A 824 9.43 -12.28 32.25
CA GLY A 824 8.44 -12.63 33.26
C GLY A 824 7.03 -12.86 32.72
N PHE A 825 6.70 -12.52 31.47
CA PHE A 825 5.33 -12.55 30.96
C PHE A 825 5.17 -13.57 29.83
N THR A 826 4.10 -14.37 29.86
CA THR A 826 3.83 -15.41 28.83
C THR A 826 3.16 -14.79 27.60
N GLU A 827 3.44 -15.23 26.37
CA GLU A 827 2.92 -14.65 25.09
C GLU A 827 1.39 -14.47 25.00
N LYS A 828 0.61 -15.14 25.85
CA LYS A 828 -0.86 -15.03 25.91
C LYS A 828 -1.40 -13.85 26.73
N GLU A 829 -0.53 -13.11 27.44
CA GLU A 829 -0.92 -12.02 28.34
C GLU A 829 -0.78 -10.65 27.66
N ASN A 830 -1.79 -9.78 27.72
CA ASN A 830 -1.61 -8.39 27.28
C ASN A 830 -0.74 -7.64 28.30
N VAL A 831 0.38 -7.07 27.85
CA VAL A 831 1.30 -6.34 28.71
C VAL A 831 1.37 -4.88 28.31
N THR A 832 1.15 -3.98 29.26
CA THR A 832 1.42 -2.54 29.10
C THR A 832 2.82 -2.24 29.60
N LEU A 833 3.64 -1.62 28.76
CA LEU A 833 4.93 -1.07 29.11
C LEU A 833 4.78 0.43 29.38
N ALA A 834 5.13 0.88 30.57
CA ALA A 834 5.15 2.29 30.94
C ALA A 834 6.55 2.66 31.46
N ILE A 835 7.01 3.88 31.19
CA ILE A 835 8.30 4.38 31.69
C ILE A 835 8.03 5.68 32.44
N TYR A 836 8.59 5.76 33.64
CA TYR A 836 8.45 6.89 34.54
C TYR A 836 9.81 7.56 34.74
N ASP A 837 9.82 8.88 34.86
CA ASP A 837 10.98 9.60 35.37
C ASP A 837 11.16 9.38 36.88
N MET A 838 12.24 9.93 37.45
CA MET A 838 12.54 9.79 38.88
C MET A 838 11.59 10.61 39.77
N GLN A 839 10.76 11.49 39.20
CA GLN A 839 9.71 12.24 39.90
C GLN A 839 8.37 11.48 39.88
N GLY A 840 8.31 10.32 39.22
CA GLY A 840 7.11 9.48 39.13
C GLY A 840 6.15 9.89 38.02
N LYS A 841 6.52 10.84 37.15
CA LYS A 841 5.71 11.21 35.98
C LYS A 841 5.92 10.17 34.88
N GLU A 842 4.82 9.73 34.29
CA GLU A 842 4.85 8.86 33.12
C GLU A 842 5.34 9.64 31.89
N VAL A 843 6.40 9.16 31.26
CA VAL A 843 7.04 9.83 30.11
C VAL A 843 6.93 9.03 28.82
N PHE A 844 6.43 7.78 28.91
CA PHE A 844 6.21 6.89 27.78
C PHE A 844 5.26 5.75 28.19
N ARG A 845 4.36 5.36 27.27
CA ARG A 845 3.44 4.21 27.42
C ARG A 845 3.27 3.49 26.08
N ASN A 846 3.24 2.16 26.12
CA ASN A 846 2.96 1.32 24.97
C ASN A 846 2.23 0.03 25.39
N ILE A 847 1.22 -0.39 24.64
CA ILE A 847 0.50 -1.65 24.86
C ILE A 847 1.08 -2.69 23.90
N LEU A 848 1.79 -3.68 24.44
CA LEU A 848 2.58 -4.62 23.64
C LEU A 848 1.79 -5.84 23.16
N GLY A 849 0.57 -6.07 23.66
CA GLY A 849 -0.20 -7.28 23.35
C GLY A 849 0.61 -8.55 23.65
N ALA A 850 0.71 -9.47 22.67
CA ALA A 850 1.50 -10.69 22.76
C ALA A 850 3.04 -10.49 22.66
N ARG A 851 3.51 -9.29 22.30
CA ARG A 851 4.95 -9.01 22.12
C ARG A 851 5.69 -9.04 23.46
N ARG A 852 6.85 -9.71 23.53
CA ARG A 852 7.69 -9.83 24.75
C ARG A 852 9.01 -9.09 24.68
N GLN A 853 9.20 -8.31 23.62
CA GLN A 853 10.37 -7.49 23.41
C GLN A 853 9.93 -6.14 22.86
N TYR A 854 10.56 -5.07 23.33
CA TYR A 854 10.37 -3.72 22.84
C TYR A 854 11.70 -2.99 22.73
N THR A 855 12.01 -2.44 21.56
CA THR A 855 13.19 -1.60 21.36
C THR A 855 12.83 -0.15 21.65
N LEU A 856 13.35 0.39 22.75
CA LEU A 856 13.20 1.78 23.13
C LEU A 856 14.28 2.62 22.43
N VAL A 857 13.87 3.73 21.82
CA VAL A 857 14.76 4.80 21.35
C VAL A 857 14.72 5.91 22.39
N ALA A 858 15.89 6.31 22.92
CA ALA A 858 16.03 7.25 24.04
C ALA A 858 15.25 8.57 23.81
N ASN A 859 15.28 9.11 22.59
CA ASN A 859 14.64 10.37 22.22
C ASN A 859 13.09 10.32 22.22
N ARG A 860 12.48 9.14 22.45
CA ARG A 860 11.02 8.98 22.60
C ARG A 860 10.54 9.19 24.05
N LEU A 861 11.44 9.32 25.02
CA LEU A 861 11.07 9.64 26.39
C LEU A 861 10.88 11.16 26.54
N ALA A 862 9.71 11.58 27.01
CA ALA A 862 9.46 12.99 27.27
C ALA A 862 10.16 13.43 28.58
N GLY A 863 11.41 13.91 28.51
CA GLY A 863 12.14 14.44 29.66
C GLY A 863 13.67 14.44 29.52
N ASN A 864 14.37 15.15 30.40
CA ASN A 864 15.85 15.26 30.43
C ASN A 864 16.47 14.44 31.58
N SER A 865 15.88 13.30 31.94
CA SER A 865 16.40 12.46 33.03
C SER A 865 17.45 11.47 32.49
N SER A 866 18.53 11.25 33.26
CA SER A 866 19.55 10.21 32.97
C SER A 866 19.14 8.83 33.52
N MET A 867 18.05 8.76 34.26
CA MET A 867 17.50 7.53 34.84
C MET A 867 15.98 7.51 34.77
N TYR A 868 15.44 6.33 34.51
CA TYR A 868 14.01 6.06 34.43
C TYR A 868 13.65 4.73 35.10
N ILE A 869 12.39 4.56 35.43
CA ILE A 869 11.81 3.28 35.87
C ILE A 869 10.92 2.74 34.77
N VAL A 870 11.33 1.62 34.18
CA VAL A 870 10.51 0.84 33.24
C VAL A 870 9.60 -0.07 34.05
N LYS A 871 8.29 -0.04 33.78
CA LYS A 871 7.29 -0.87 34.43
C LYS A 871 6.50 -1.65 33.38
N ALA A 872 6.46 -2.96 33.51
CA ALA A 872 5.61 -3.83 32.71
C ALA A 872 4.44 -4.31 33.57
N ILE A 873 3.22 -4.13 33.06
CA ILE A 873 1.96 -4.38 33.76
C ILE A 873 1.17 -5.39 32.95
N GLY A 874 1.01 -6.59 33.49
CA GLY A 874 0.12 -7.62 32.97
C GLY A 874 -1.16 -7.73 33.79
N ARG A 875 -1.98 -8.74 33.49
CA ARG A 875 -3.28 -8.97 34.15
C ARG A 875 -3.13 -9.35 35.62
N SER A 876 -2.09 -10.13 35.97
CA SER A 876 -1.93 -10.67 37.33
C SER A 876 -0.70 -10.16 38.08
N LYS A 877 0.16 -9.36 37.44
CA LYS A 877 1.39 -8.83 38.06
C LYS A 877 1.90 -7.58 37.35
N ALA A 878 2.63 -6.76 38.10
CA ALA A 878 3.44 -5.68 37.58
C ALA A 878 4.88 -5.83 38.07
N VAL A 879 5.84 -5.64 37.18
CA VAL A 879 7.28 -5.68 37.52
C VAL A 879 7.95 -4.43 36.98
N SER A 880 8.97 -3.94 37.68
CA SER A 880 9.70 -2.74 37.32
C SER A 880 11.19 -3.00 37.22
N GLN A 881 11.89 -2.26 36.37
CA GLN A 881 13.33 -2.30 36.20
C GLN A 881 13.91 -0.92 35.90
N LYS A 882 15.09 -0.64 36.44
CA LYS A 882 15.79 0.64 36.22
C LYS A 882 16.39 0.70 34.81
N LEU A 883 16.16 1.80 34.10
CA LEU A 883 16.82 2.17 32.86
C LEU A 883 17.76 3.35 33.12
N VAL A 884 19.00 3.25 32.67
CA VAL A 884 19.99 4.34 32.71
C VAL A 884 20.27 4.78 31.28
N LEU A 885 20.13 6.08 31.02
CA LEU A 885 20.56 6.69 29.77
C LEU A 885 21.86 7.45 29.99
N VAL A 886 22.85 7.17 29.14
CA VAL A 886 24.13 7.89 29.09
C VAL A 886 24.14 8.76 27.86
N GLN A 887 24.44 10.05 28.04
CA GLN A 887 24.59 11.02 26.96
C GLN A 887 25.78 10.66 26.05
#